data_AF-A0A3Q0G6J6-F1
#
_entry.id   AF-A0A3Q0G6J6-F1
#
_cell.length_a   1.000
_cell.length_b   1.000
_cell.length_c   1.000
_cell.angle_alpha   90.00
_cell.angle_beta   90.00
_cell.angle_gamma   90.00
#
_symmetry.space_group_name_H-M   'P 1'
#
loop_
_entity.id
_entity.type
_entity.pdbx_description
1 polymer ?
#
loop_
_entity_poly.entity_id
_entity_poly.type
_entity_poly.pdbx_seq_one_letter_code
_entity_poly.pdbx_strand_id
1 'polypeptide(L)'
;MPTLPFKPVAEHNSQGRQQVHETAGGREKEAVFQTYPRCPAAWMISWNLLLLAFVLGIGGTFQYGLQISIINPPAEHIKSFISEIWLERYSFPLSDKGVTLLWSSIVSIYSIGGLLGSMYAGYFSIRFGRKKAMLFVNIPALLGAALMGFSKVFGSFEMILLGRFFSGVCTGLGLNIHLMYVGECAPKKLRGVTAITASTAIAIGKFVGFAIGLEEILGAKALWPILMGVSAIPALIQMVTLPFFPDSPRYLLIDKKDKEGCVKAMKQLWGDNDHVAEIDDMIAEQEIINGEKAKSVLDLFRDQSVRWQLITLFLVCCCLQLIGVNAVYFYAYDIFMKAGIPFSQIRYVSLGTGITEVITTILCGFLIERAGRKPLLWTSYATMTLALGLLTATLSLQERSYWIPYCSVVLIFIFIMSFGIGPAGVSCPLPTEIFIQSYRPAAYVFCGGSNWIQLFIIGLVFPFIVVQYQRLFQMFFVLGIGGNLLCGFQISVINYPSMHMKRFINETWLERYSSPLHQESLTLLWSLIVSIYCVGGLVGCLCIGYLSEKYGKKKCLLFNCLLIIVAALHVGFSKPAKSFEMILIGRALYGLSAGVCLNVHIQYAGEISPKKLRGFANTLPPVFFTLGKALGQIMGLRDLLGTESLWHLLLASCGIGALFQLIFLPFFPESPPYLLIQKGDKEGCLKAMKQLWGEGNYQEDMDDLMKEKEALKSTKTMGVLELIKEPSLRWQMNILFLLVMTLQLCGLNAIYFYTFEVFRTARLDEDLIPYISLGVGICELFSMILCSSIIDRFGRRMLLWGGYWLMALVLTFLVATLLLKDQVFWMSYCSVIFIFLFVVAYGTGPAGASISVMIEIFNQSARSSALVISGTICWVGLVVIGMIFPFLVEALGPFCFLIFAGVLATSGILTYLFLPETKGKSVMEIAEEFSTLHFGKNALQIVGRKSYKEYTCTKL
;
A
#
# COMPACT_ATOMS: atom_id res chain seq x y z
N MET A 1 -62.22 4.56 11.00
CA MET A 1 -63.31 3.60 11.25
C MET A 1 -62.72 2.36 11.93
N PRO A 2 -63.44 1.77 12.90
CA PRO A 2 -62.91 1.08 14.10
C PRO A 2 -62.74 -0.44 13.86
N THR A 3 -62.21 -1.35 14.70
CA THR A 3 -62.28 -1.62 16.16
C THR A 3 -61.24 -2.74 16.50
N LEU A 4 -60.33 -2.56 17.49
CA LEU A 4 -60.21 -3.24 18.82
C LEU A 4 -59.59 -4.67 18.86
N PRO A 5 -59.09 -5.21 20.02
CA PRO A 5 -58.93 -4.63 21.39
C PRO A 5 -57.51 -4.81 22.06
N PHE A 6 -56.99 -3.87 22.89
CA PHE A 6 -56.95 -3.78 24.40
C PHE A 6 -55.87 -4.68 25.11
N LYS A 7 -55.10 -4.33 26.16
CA LYS A 7 -55.12 -3.28 27.24
C LYS A 7 -53.78 -3.30 28.08
N PRO A 8 -53.57 -2.60 29.22
CA PRO A 8 -52.71 -1.40 29.33
C PRO A 8 -51.58 -1.46 30.39
N VAL A 9 -50.76 -0.40 30.40
CA VAL A 9 -49.79 0.02 31.43
C VAL A 9 -50.48 0.92 32.46
N ALA A 10 -50.08 0.83 33.74
CA ALA A 10 -50.52 1.73 34.81
C ALA A 10 -49.32 2.47 35.47
N GLU A 11 -49.52 3.79 35.58
CA GLU A 11 -48.91 4.89 36.34
C GLU A 11 -48.54 4.58 37.82
N HIS A 12 -47.80 5.36 38.64
CA HIS A 12 -47.41 6.78 38.63
C HIS A 12 -46.28 7.06 39.68
N ASN A 13 -45.40 8.03 39.37
CA ASN A 13 -44.82 9.12 40.18
C ASN A 13 -44.64 9.04 41.72
N SER A 14 -43.35 9.06 42.11
CA SER A 14 -42.63 10.10 42.88
C SER A 14 -43.25 10.83 44.10
N GLN A 15 -42.47 10.77 45.18
CA GLN A 15 -42.17 11.78 46.22
C GLN A 15 -43.07 11.89 47.48
N GLY A 16 -42.46 11.59 48.63
CA GLY A 16 -42.96 11.97 49.97
C GLY A 16 -41.98 11.57 51.06
N ARG A 17 -41.33 12.56 51.68
CA ARG A 17 -40.35 12.47 52.76
C ARG A 17 -40.94 11.93 54.07
N GLN A 18 -40.05 11.25 54.80
CA GLN A 18 -39.80 11.30 56.25
C GLN A 18 -40.69 10.54 57.25
N GLN A 19 -39.95 9.76 58.07
CA GLN A 19 -40.13 9.45 59.48
C GLN A 19 -41.19 8.40 59.86
N VAL A 20 -40.71 7.18 60.16
CA VAL A 20 -40.81 6.61 61.52
C VAL A 20 -39.55 5.77 61.77
N HIS A 21 -38.78 6.16 62.80
CA HIS A 21 -37.66 5.43 63.39
C HIS A 21 -38.20 4.37 64.38
N GLU A 22 -37.55 3.21 64.39
CA GLU A 22 -37.35 2.26 65.50
C GLU A 22 -38.56 1.79 66.34
N THR A 23 -38.80 0.47 66.33
CA THR A 23 -38.62 -0.36 67.55
C THR A 23 -38.62 -1.88 67.27
N ALA A 24 -37.64 -2.54 67.91
CA ALA A 24 -37.51 -3.97 68.27
C ALA A 24 -37.51 -5.04 67.14
N GLY A 25 -36.53 -5.95 67.00
CA GLY A 25 -35.42 -6.35 67.85
C GLY A 25 -35.38 -7.88 68.00
N GLY A 26 -34.36 -8.53 67.43
CA GLY A 26 -33.83 -9.81 67.95
C GLY A 26 -33.80 -11.02 67.01
N ARG A 27 -32.58 -11.55 66.82
CA ARG A 27 -32.19 -12.90 66.35
C ARG A 27 -32.36 -13.24 64.86
N GLU A 28 -31.24 -13.12 64.14
CA GLU A 28 -30.58 -14.18 63.36
C GLU A 28 -29.62 -13.53 62.34
N LYS A 29 -28.37 -13.33 62.77
CA LYS A 29 -27.24 -13.04 61.87
C LYS A 29 -26.00 -13.78 62.39
N GLU A 30 -26.02 -15.10 62.25
CA GLU A 30 -24.82 -15.94 62.23
C GLU A 30 -25.02 -17.05 61.19
N ALA A 31 -23.94 -17.32 60.44
CA ALA A 31 -23.76 -18.32 59.38
C ALA A 31 -24.54 -18.03 58.06
N VAL A 32 -23.91 -17.87 56.88
CA VAL A 32 -22.72 -18.54 56.35
C VAL A 32 -21.92 -17.54 55.51
N PHE A 33 -20.74 -17.18 56.00
CA PHE A 33 -19.59 -16.84 55.16
C PHE A 33 -19.33 -18.07 54.27
N GLN A 34 -19.88 -18.10 53.05
CA GLN A 34 -19.35 -18.99 52.03
C GLN A 34 -18.05 -18.32 51.58
N THR A 35 -16.97 -18.72 52.24
CA THR A 35 -15.62 -18.68 51.73
C THR A 35 -15.66 -18.85 50.21
N TYR A 36 -15.36 -17.77 49.46
CA TYR A 36 -14.74 -17.97 48.15
C TYR A 36 -13.63 -18.99 48.38
N PRO A 37 -13.60 -20.10 47.65
CA PRO A 37 -12.48 -21.01 47.78
C PRO A 37 -11.22 -20.19 47.51
N ARG A 38 -10.38 -20.06 48.54
CA ARG A 38 -8.96 -19.73 48.38
C ARG A 38 -8.48 -20.45 47.14
N CYS A 39 -7.84 -19.71 46.22
CA CYS A 39 -7.26 -20.20 44.97
C CYS A 39 -7.14 -21.72 44.91
N PRO A 40 -8.08 -22.43 44.24
CA PRO A 40 -7.81 -23.80 43.87
C PRO A 40 -6.73 -23.73 42.79
N ALA A 41 -5.57 -24.28 43.12
CA ALA A 41 -4.47 -24.70 42.26
C ALA A 41 -4.30 -23.95 40.93
N ALA A 42 -3.11 -23.35 40.76
CA ALA A 42 -2.58 -23.00 39.45
C ALA A 42 -3.04 -24.02 38.39
N TRP A 43 -3.83 -23.57 37.41
CA TRP A 43 -4.14 -24.36 36.22
C TRP A 43 -2.83 -24.56 35.47
N MET A 44 -2.03 -25.52 35.94
CA MET A 44 -0.82 -25.94 35.26
C MET A 44 -1.26 -26.50 33.92
N ILE A 45 -0.70 -25.94 32.85
CA ILE A 45 -0.88 -26.45 31.50
C ILE A 45 -0.54 -27.95 31.56
N SER A 46 -1.49 -28.80 31.17
CA SER A 46 -1.27 -30.24 31.19
C SER A 46 -0.07 -30.59 30.32
N TRP A 47 0.74 -31.54 30.79
CA TRP A 47 1.95 -31.97 30.08
C TRP A 47 1.63 -32.43 28.65
N ASN A 48 0.50 -33.11 28.45
CA ASN A 48 0.06 -33.59 27.14
C ASN A 48 -0.31 -32.45 26.17
N LEU A 49 -0.87 -31.34 26.66
CA LEU A 49 -1.17 -30.17 25.83
C LEU A 49 0.09 -29.43 25.41
N LEU A 50 1.08 -29.32 26.31
CA LEU A 50 2.42 -28.78 25.99
C LEU A 50 3.14 -29.67 24.97
N LEU A 51 3.12 -30.98 25.15
CA LEU A 51 3.70 -31.94 24.21
C LEU A 51 3.02 -31.85 22.83
N LEU A 52 1.69 -31.74 22.78
CA LEU A 52 0.97 -31.52 21.52
C LEU A 52 1.41 -30.22 20.85
N ALA A 53 1.43 -29.11 21.60
CA ALA A 53 1.86 -27.81 21.08
C ALA A 53 3.30 -27.85 20.55
N PHE A 54 4.20 -28.56 21.23
CA PHE A 54 5.56 -28.77 20.78
C PHE A 54 5.64 -29.60 19.49
N VAL A 55 4.93 -30.73 19.40
CA VAL A 55 4.88 -31.58 18.21
C VAL A 55 4.26 -30.86 17.01
N LEU A 56 3.22 -30.05 17.24
CA LEU A 56 2.61 -29.22 16.20
C LEU A 56 3.55 -28.07 15.78
N GLY A 57 4.29 -27.50 16.74
CA GLY A 57 5.36 -26.55 16.50
C GLY A 57 6.40 -27.08 15.52
N ILE A 58 6.96 -28.28 15.77
CA ILE A 58 8.05 -28.88 14.99
C ILE A 58 7.74 -28.97 13.48
N GLY A 59 6.59 -29.52 13.09
CA GLY A 59 6.26 -29.65 11.66
C GLY A 59 5.45 -28.49 11.09
N GLY A 60 5.01 -27.56 11.93
CA GLY A 60 4.26 -26.37 11.51
C GLY A 60 5.12 -25.12 11.46
N THR A 61 5.09 -24.36 12.55
CA THR A 61 5.71 -23.02 12.56
C THR A 61 7.23 -23.04 12.78
N PHE A 62 7.79 -24.13 13.31
CA PHE A 62 9.25 -24.33 13.33
C PHE A 62 9.82 -24.43 11.92
N GLN A 63 9.15 -25.17 11.02
CA GLN A 63 9.54 -25.27 9.60
C GLN A 63 9.57 -23.88 8.92
N TYR A 64 8.63 -23.00 9.27
CA TYR A 64 8.66 -21.61 8.79
C TYR A 64 9.94 -20.88 9.21
N GLY A 65 10.25 -20.90 10.50
CA GLY A 65 11.46 -20.26 11.04
C GLY A 65 12.75 -20.85 10.46
N LEU A 66 12.78 -22.17 10.29
CA LEU A 66 13.91 -22.90 9.71
C LEU A 66 14.15 -22.48 8.25
N GLN A 67 13.11 -22.42 7.43
CA GLN A 67 13.24 -22.08 6.00
C GLN A 67 13.63 -20.62 5.75
N ILE A 68 13.19 -19.71 6.63
CA ILE A 68 13.60 -18.29 6.59
C ILE A 68 15.09 -18.13 6.89
N SER A 69 15.61 -18.89 7.85
CA SER A 69 16.99 -18.72 8.34
C SER A 69 18.03 -19.52 7.54
N ILE A 70 17.70 -20.73 7.09
CA ILE A 70 18.63 -21.64 6.37
C ILE A 70 19.12 -21.08 5.03
N ILE A 71 18.37 -20.19 4.37
CA ILE A 71 18.75 -19.69 3.03
C ILE A 71 19.94 -18.73 3.07
N ASN A 72 20.16 -18.04 4.20
CA ASN A 72 21.11 -16.94 4.27
C ASN A 72 22.57 -17.43 4.32
N PRO A 73 22.96 -18.37 5.20
CA PRO A 73 24.35 -18.80 5.30
C PRO A 73 24.96 -19.32 4.00
N PRO A 74 24.28 -20.16 3.19
CA PRO A 74 24.81 -20.66 1.93
C PRO A 74 24.55 -19.74 0.72
N ALA A 75 24.04 -18.51 0.90
CA ALA A 75 23.59 -17.66 -0.20
C ALA A 75 24.69 -17.43 -1.26
N GLU A 76 25.90 -17.07 -0.85
CA GLU A 76 27.04 -16.88 -1.76
C GLU A 76 27.47 -18.19 -2.42
N HIS A 77 27.39 -19.31 -1.71
CA HIS A 77 27.70 -20.63 -2.27
C HIS A 77 26.70 -21.06 -3.34
N ILE A 78 25.41 -20.76 -3.14
CA ILE A 78 24.35 -21.05 -4.12
C ILE A 78 24.51 -20.14 -5.36
N LYS A 79 24.83 -18.86 -5.19
CA LYS A 79 25.11 -17.96 -6.33
C LYS A 79 26.29 -18.44 -7.17
N SER A 80 27.39 -18.86 -6.53
CA SER A 80 28.55 -19.47 -7.21
C SER A 80 28.13 -20.72 -7.99
N PHE A 81 27.37 -21.61 -7.35
CA PHE A 81 26.86 -22.84 -7.98
C PHE A 81 25.99 -22.55 -9.22
N ILE A 82 25.11 -21.54 -9.16
CA ILE A 82 24.29 -21.14 -10.32
C ILE A 82 25.18 -20.69 -11.48
N SER A 83 26.21 -19.88 -11.20
CA SER A 83 27.13 -19.38 -12.22
C SER A 83 27.95 -20.52 -12.85
N GLU A 84 28.47 -21.43 -12.03
CA GLU A 84 29.24 -22.61 -12.46
C GLU A 84 28.41 -23.53 -13.37
N ILE A 85 27.20 -23.92 -12.95
CA ILE A 85 26.32 -24.79 -13.75
C ILE A 85 25.85 -24.11 -15.03
N TRP A 86 25.61 -22.80 -14.99
CA TRP A 86 25.22 -22.05 -16.19
C TRP A 86 26.35 -22.06 -17.22
N LEU A 87 27.58 -21.80 -16.78
CA LEU A 87 28.77 -21.83 -17.64
C LEU A 87 28.97 -23.23 -18.24
N GLU A 88 28.78 -24.28 -17.45
CA GLU A 88 28.90 -25.67 -17.91
C GLU A 88 27.85 -26.01 -18.99
N ARG A 89 26.59 -25.59 -18.80
CA ARG A 89 25.50 -25.91 -19.74
C ARG A 89 25.51 -25.07 -21.02
N TYR A 90 25.84 -23.79 -20.90
CA TYR A 90 25.66 -22.82 -22.00
C TYR A 90 26.97 -22.27 -22.56
N SER A 91 28.11 -22.61 -21.96
CA SER A 91 29.46 -22.16 -22.40
C SER A 91 29.67 -20.64 -22.41
N PHE A 92 28.80 -19.85 -21.77
CA PHE A 92 28.98 -18.41 -21.56
C PHE A 92 28.69 -18.03 -20.10
N PRO A 93 29.45 -17.07 -19.51
CA PRO A 93 29.27 -16.67 -18.13
C PRO A 93 28.00 -15.84 -17.95
N LEU A 94 27.27 -16.07 -16.86
CA LEU A 94 26.07 -15.31 -16.50
C LEU A 94 26.48 -13.96 -15.90
N SER A 95 25.89 -12.85 -16.38
CA SER A 95 26.12 -11.52 -15.79
C SER A 95 25.72 -11.46 -14.31
N ASP A 96 26.39 -10.63 -13.50
CA ASP A 96 26.05 -10.44 -12.07
C ASP A 96 24.59 -10.07 -11.82
N LYS A 97 24.01 -9.29 -12.75
CA LYS A 97 22.58 -8.94 -12.74
C LYS A 97 21.69 -10.16 -12.98
N GLY A 98 22.11 -11.07 -13.87
CA GLY A 98 21.43 -12.35 -14.13
C GLY A 98 21.49 -13.29 -12.93
N VAL A 99 22.65 -13.42 -12.28
CA VAL A 99 22.80 -14.21 -11.04
C VAL A 99 21.90 -13.65 -9.94
N THR A 100 21.89 -12.32 -9.77
CA THR A 100 21.04 -11.66 -8.79
C THR A 100 19.56 -11.89 -9.09
N LEU A 101 19.13 -11.83 -10.35
CA LEU A 101 17.74 -12.09 -10.76
C LEU A 101 17.32 -13.54 -10.46
N LEU A 102 18.16 -14.53 -10.77
CA LEU A 102 17.89 -15.93 -10.45
C LEU A 102 17.83 -16.15 -8.93
N TRP A 103 18.77 -15.58 -8.18
CA TRP A 103 18.75 -15.61 -6.72
C TRP A 103 17.47 -15.01 -6.14
N SER A 104 17.08 -13.81 -6.58
CA SER A 104 15.83 -13.16 -6.16
C SER A 104 14.59 -13.99 -6.54
N SER A 105 14.62 -14.71 -7.66
CA SER A 105 13.54 -15.62 -8.07
C SER A 105 13.44 -16.83 -7.13
N ILE A 106 14.58 -17.43 -6.75
CA ILE A 106 14.65 -18.55 -5.79
C ILE A 106 14.12 -18.12 -4.41
N VAL A 107 14.45 -16.91 -3.96
CA VAL A 107 13.93 -16.37 -2.68
C VAL A 107 12.43 -16.06 -2.78
N SER A 108 11.96 -15.51 -3.89
CA SER A 108 10.56 -15.06 -4.04
C SER A 108 9.56 -16.19 -4.26
N ILE A 109 9.94 -17.29 -4.92
CA ILE A 109 9.01 -18.41 -5.20
C ILE A 109 8.50 -19.10 -3.94
N TYR A 110 9.28 -19.04 -2.85
CA TYR A 110 8.88 -19.53 -1.54
C TYR A 110 7.58 -18.86 -1.07
N SER A 111 7.43 -17.55 -1.29
CA SER A 111 6.22 -16.81 -0.92
C SER A 111 5.00 -17.19 -1.78
N ILE A 112 5.21 -17.53 -3.05
CA ILE A 112 4.14 -18.03 -3.94
C ILE A 112 3.64 -19.39 -3.44
N GLY A 113 4.57 -20.29 -3.08
CA GLY A 113 4.22 -21.56 -2.45
C GLY A 113 3.43 -21.37 -1.16
N GLY A 114 3.87 -20.45 -0.29
CA GLY A 114 3.19 -20.10 0.95
C GLY A 114 1.76 -19.56 0.76
N LEU A 115 1.55 -18.73 -0.27
CA LEU A 115 0.23 -18.23 -0.64
C LEU A 115 -0.71 -19.39 -1.03
N LEU A 116 -0.27 -20.26 -1.94
CA LEU A 116 -1.05 -21.42 -2.35
C LEU A 116 -1.34 -22.34 -1.16
N GLY A 117 -0.34 -22.65 -0.34
CA GLY A 117 -0.53 -23.43 0.87
C GLY A 117 -1.56 -22.83 1.82
N SER A 118 -1.53 -21.52 2.03
CA SER A 118 -2.50 -20.83 2.90
C SER A 118 -3.92 -20.84 2.33
N MET A 119 -4.08 -20.70 1.02
CA MET A 119 -5.40 -20.76 0.35
C MET A 119 -6.06 -22.14 0.51
N TYR A 120 -5.27 -23.22 0.46
CA TYR A 120 -5.77 -24.59 0.63
C TYR A 120 -5.89 -25.04 2.09
N ALA A 121 -5.28 -24.33 3.05
CA ALA A 121 -5.28 -24.73 4.47
C ALA A 121 -6.70 -24.90 5.04
N GLY A 122 -7.61 -23.96 4.74
CA GLY A 122 -9.01 -24.04 5.15
C GLY A 122 -9.70 -25.30 4.60
N TYR A 123 -9.52 -25.58 3.31
CA TYR A 123 -10.09 -26.76 2.66
C TYR A 123 -9.60 -28.07 3.29
N PHE A 124 -8.28 -28.22 3.49
CA PHE A 124 -7.71 -29.42 4.11
C PHE A 124 -8.19 -29.61 5.55
N SER A 125 -8.24 -28.52 6.34
CA SER A 125 -8.66 -28.56 7.74
C SER A 125 -10.12 -28.98 7.93
N ILE A 126 -11.00 -28.57 7.01
CA ILE A 126 -12.43 -28.90 7.03
C ILE A 126 -12.65 -30.33 6.53
N ARG A 127 -12.06 -30.70 5.38
CA ARG A 127 -12.32 -32.00 4.73
C ARG A 127 -11.71 -33.19 5.47
N PHE A 128 -10.47 -33.06 5.95
CA PHE A 128 -9.73 -34.18 6.53
C PHE A 128 -9.61 -34.12 8.06
N GLY A 129 -9.99 -33.01 8.68
CA GLY A 129 -9.72 -32.73 10.09
C GLY A 129 -8.29 -32.23 10.32
N ARG A 130 -8.04 -31.67 11.51
CA ARG A 130 -6.82 -30.90 11.80
C ARG A 130 -5.58 -31.80 11.88
N LYS A 131 -5.70 -32.98 12.52
CA LYS A 131 -4.60 -33.95 12.64
C LYS A 131 -4.13 -34.47 11.29
N LYS A 132 -5.05 -34.95 10.45
CA LYS A 132 -4.72 -35.50 9.13
C LYS A 132 -4.22 -34.42 8.19
N ALA A 133 -4.82 -33.23 8.22
CA ALA A 133 -4.35 -32.08 7.45
C ALA A 133 -2.88 -31.77 7.78
N MET A 134 -2.51 -31.78 9.07
CA MET A 134 -1.13 -31.57 9.50
C MET A 134 -0.18 -32.69 9.04
N LEU A 135 -0.63 -33.96 9.01
CA LEU A 135 0.17 -35.04 8.43
C LEU A 135 0.43 -34.83 6.92
N PHE A 136 -0.55 -34.33 6.16
CA PHE A 136 -0.38 -34.02 4.74
C PHE A 136 0.61 -32.87 4.49
N VAL A 137 0.81 -31.95 5.45
CA VAL A 137 1.82 -30.88 5.35
C VAL A 137 3.24 -31.43 5.23
N ASN A 138 3.52 -32.60 5.80
CA ASN A 138 4.85 -33.21 5.75
C ASN A 138 5.24 -33.72 4.35
N ILE A 139 4.27 -34.01 3.47
CA ILE A 139 4.54 -34.46 2.09
C ILE A 139 5.30 -33.40 1.28
N PRO A 140 4.79 -32.17 1.10
CA PRO A 140 5.54 -31.12 0.41
C PRO A 140 6.82 -30.73 1.15
N ALA A 141 6.89 -30.89 2.48
CA ALA A 141 8.12 -30.65 3.25
C ALA A 141 9.25 -31.61 2.84
N LEU A 142 8.95 -32.92 2.77
CA LEU A 142 9.90 -33.96 2.37
C LEU A 142 10.30 -33.81 0.90
N LEU A 143 9.34 -33.53 0.02
CA LEU A 143 9.60 -33.29 -1.40
C LEU A 143 10.51 -32.07 -1.59
N GLY A 144 10.23 -30.97 -0.89
CA GLY A 144 11.05 -29.76 -0.91
C GLY A 144 12.47 -30.03 -0.43
N ALA A 145 12.62 -30.72 0.70
CA ALA A 145 13.92 -31.09 1.27
C ALA A 145 14.73 -32.00 0.33
N ALA A 146 14.09 -33.00 -0.29
CA ALA A 146 14.74 -33.90 -1.23
C ALA A 146 15.23 -33.15 -2.48
N LEU A 147 14.39 -32.31 -3.09
CA LEU A 147 14.75 -31.53 -4.27
C LEU A 147 15.93 -30.59 -4.00
N MET A 148 15.93 -29.90 -2.86
CA MET A 148 17.04 -28.99 -2.52
C MET A 148 18.31 -29.77 -2.15
N GLY A 149 18.19 -30.88 -1.41
CA GLY A 149 19.33 -31.70 -0.98
C GLY A 149 20.07 -32.37 -2.15
N PHE A 150 19.34 -32.86 -3.14
CA PHE A 150 19.93 -33.52 -4.32
C PHE A 150 20.31 -32.56 -5.46
N SER A 151 20.05 -31.26 -5.33
CA SER A 151 20.30 -30.25 -6.38
C SER A 151 21.74 -30.26 -6.92
N LYS A 152 22.73 -30.38 -6.03
CA LYS A 152 24.16 -30.44 -6.41
C LYS A 152 24.53 -31.75 -7.10
N VAL A 153 23.90 -32.87 -6.72
CA VAL A 153 24.17 -34.20 -7.30
C VAL A 153 23.70 -34.25 -8.77
N PHE A 154 22.56 -33.63 -9.07
CA PHE A 154 22.00 -33.59 -10.42
C PHE A 154 22.43 -32.36 -11.24
N GLY A 155 23.29 -31.49 -10.70
CA GLY A 155 23.74 -30.29 -11.39
C GLY A 155 22.60 -29.37 -11.83
N SER A 156 21.57 -29.19 -11.01
CA SER A 156 20.36 -28.41 -11.35
C SER A 156 19.99 -27.42 -10.27
N PHE A 157 20.06 -26.13 -10.62
CA PHE A 157 19.57 -25.04 -9.76
C PHE A 157 18.05 -24.92 -9.81
N GLU A 158 17.39 -25.43 -10.85
CA GLU A 158 15.92 -25.46 -10.98
C GLU A 158 15.27 -26.34 -9.90
N MET A 159 15.96 -27.39 -9.46
CA MET A 159 15.52 -28.21 -8.31
C MET A 159 15.46 -27.40 -7.01
N ILE A 160 16.34 -26.41 -6.83
CA ILE A 160 16.30 -25.50 -5.66
C ILE A 160 15.05 -24.62 -5.73
N LEU A 161 14.72 -24.12 -6.93
CA LEU A 161 13.54 -23.29 -7.17
C LEU A 161 12.24 -24.07 -6.91
N LEU A 162 12.13 -25.30 -7.42
CA LEU A 162 10.99 -26.18 -7.13
C LEU A 162 10.95 -26.60 -5.65
N GLY A 163 12.10 -26.90 -5.05
CA GLY A 163 12.19 -27.25 -3.65
C GLY A 163 11.70 -26.13 -2.73
N ARG A 164 12.11 -24.88 -3.03
CA ARG A 164 11.63 -23.67 -2.34
C ARG A 164 10.13 -23.48 -2.49
N PHE A 165 9.56 -23.74 -3.66
CA PHE A 165 8.12 -23.70 -3.87
C PHE A 165 7.38 -24.68 -2.94
N PHE A 166 7.80 -25.95 -2.90
CA PHE A 166 7.17 -26.96 -2.04
C PHE A 166 7.37 -26.69 -0.54
N SER A 167 8.55 -26.22 -0.13
CA SER A 167 8.78 -25.74 1.24
C SER A 167 7.88 -24.55 1.59
N GLY A 168 7.59 -23.67 0.62
CA GLY A 168 6.60 -22.62 0.73
C GLY A 168 5.20 -23.18 0.99
N VAL A 169 4.74 -24.13 0.17
CA VAL A 169 3.43 -24.80 0.33
C VAL A 169 3.29 -25.45 1.70
N CYS A 170 4.32 -26.18 2.15
CA CYS A 170 4.40 -26.75 3.49
C CYS A 170 4.20 -25.66 4.56
N THR A 171 4.95 -24.57 4.46
CA THR A 171 4.89 -23.48 5.44
C THR A 171 3.50 -22.83 5.48
N GLY A 172 2.92 -22.54 4.31
CA GLY A 172 1.59 -21.91 4.21
C GLY A 172 0.49 -22.78 4.83
N LEU A 173 0.52 -24.08 4.57
CA LEU A 173 -0.41 -25.03 5.19
C LEU A 173 -0.15 -25.16 6.70
N GLY A 174 1.11 -25.39 7.08
CA GLY A 174 1.54 -25.67 8.45
C GLY A 174 1.27 -24.52 9.41
N LEU A 175 1.51 -23.27 8.99
CA LEU A 175 1.29 -22.09 9.85
C LEU A 175 -0.18 -21.92 10.21
N ASN A 176 -1.09 -22.10 9.25
CA ASN A 176 -2.53 -21.97 9.47
C ASN A 176 -3.08 -23.17 10.27
N ILE A 177 -2.74 -24.40 9.86
CA ILE A 177 -3.28 -25.61 10.50
C ILE A 177 -2.76 -25.77 11.93
N HIS A 178 -1.49 -25.43 12.19
CA HIS A 178 -0.92 -25.45 13.53
C HIS A 178 -1.72 -24.55 14.49
N LEU A 179 -1.91 -23.27 14.12
CA LEU A 179 -2.62 -22.31 14.97
C LEU A 179 -4.07 -22.71 15.21
N MET A 180 -4.74 -23.23 14.17
CA MET A 180 -6.11 -23.76 14.31
C MET A 180 -6.18 -24.94 15.27
N TYR A 181 -5.28 -25.92 15.13
CA TYR A 181 -5.32 -27.14 15.91
C TYR A 181 -5.01 -26.87 17.39
N VAL A 182 -3.96 -26.09 17.68
CA VAL A 182 -3.63 -25.71 19.07
C VAL A 182 -4.75 -24.88 19.70
N GLY A 183 -5.30 -23.90 18.97
CA GLY A 183 -6.38 -23.06 19.47
C GLY A 183 -7.68 -23.80 19.77
N GLU A 184 -7.97 -24.88 19.02
CA GLU A 184 -9.13 -25.73 19.26
C GLU A 184 -8.92 -26.77 20.39
N CYS A 185 -7.68 -27.18 20.64
CA CYS A 185 -7.32 -28.09 21.73
C CYS A 185 -7.13 -27.38 23.08
N ALA A 186 -6.92 -26.06 23.08
CA ALA A 186 -6.68 -25.29 24.29
C ALA A 186 -7.98 -24.86 24.99
N PRO A 187 -8.05 -24.95 26.34
CA PRO A 187 -9.14 -24.36 27.13
C PRO A 187 -9.25 -22.86 26.91
N LYS A 188 -10.45 -22.29 27.07
CA LYS A 188 -10.74 -20.88 26.72
C LYS A 188 -9.77 -19.88 27.36
N LYS A 189 -9.37 -20.11 28.61
CA LYS A 189 -8.46 -19.24 29.39
C LYS A 189 -6.97 -19.39 29.05
N LEU A 190 -6.57 -20.47 28.38
CA LEU A 190 -5.17 -20.78 28.06
C LEU A 190 -4.82 -20.57 26.59
N ARG A 191 -5.80 -20.22 25.76
CA ARG A 191 -5.64 -20.03 24.31
C ARG A 191 -4.53 -19.07 23.93
N GLY A 192 -4.47 -17.91 24.58
CA GLY A 192 -3.43 -16.91 24.33
C GLY A 192 -2.04 -17.49 24.52
N VAL A 193 -1.79 -18.12 25.67
CA VAL A 193 -0.51 -18.78 26.00
C VAL A 193 -0.19 -19.92 25.03
N THR A 194 -1.16 -20.77 24.70
CA THR A 194 -0.94 -21.86 23.74
C THR A 194 -0.67 -21.37 22.32
N ALA A 195 -1.29 -20.28 21.87
CA ALA A 195 -1.02 -19.70 20.55
C ALA A 195 0.39 -19.09 20.46
N ILE A 196 0.97 -18.62 21.58
CA ILE A 196 2.35 -18.12 21.64
C ILE A 196 3.38 -19.25 21.48
N THR A 197 3.02 -20.50 21.77
CA THR A 197 3.92 -21.63 21.45
C THR A 197 4.23 -21.68 19.96
N ALA A 198 3.31 -21.20 19.10
CA ALA A 198 3.53 -21.12 17.67
C ALA A 198 4.59 -20.09 17.31
N SER A 199 4.54 -18.87 17.85
CA SER A 199 5.57 -17.83 17.63
C SER A 199 6.92 -18.22 18.23
N THR A 200 6.90 -18.87 19.40
CA THR A 200 8.11 -19.44 20.02
C THR A 200 8.73 -20.51 19.12
N ALA A 201 7.93 -21.40 18.53
CA ALA A 201 8.43 -22.39 17.57
C ALA A 201 9.02 -21.75 16.30
N ILE A 202 8.47 -20.64 15.80
CA ILE A 202 9.09 -19.85 14.71
C ILE A 202 10.48 -19.37 15.14
N ALA A 203 10.58 -18.76 16.32
CA ALA A 203 11.84 -18.24 16.83
C ALA A 203 12.89 -19.34 17.04
N ILE A 204 12.50 -20.50 17.59
CA ILE A 204 13.38 -21.66 17.74
C ILE A 204 13.80 -22.19 16.37
N GLY A 205 12.90 -22.24 15.39
CA GLY A 205 13.23 -22.61 14.01
C GLY A 205 14.29 -21.70 13.39
N LYS A 206 14.16 -20.38 13.59
CA LYS A 206 15.16 -19.40 13.14
C LYS A 206 16.51 -19.60 13.82
N PHE A 207 16.50 -19.75 15.14
CA PHE A 207 17.71 -20.02 15.92
C PHE A 207 18.41 -21.29 15.43
N VAL A 208 17.69 -22.40 15.28
CA VAL A 208 18.25 -23.67 14.81
C VAL A 208 18.79 -23.54 13.39
N GLY A 209 18.09 -22.85 12.49
CA GLY A 209 18.60 -22.64 11.13
C GLY A 209 19.87 -21.80 11.08
N PHE A 210 20.00 -20.76 11.91
CA PHE A 210 21.26 -20.02 12.06
C PHE A 210 22.37 -20.86 12.70
N ALA A 211 22.04 -21.68 13.70
CA ALA A 211 23.00 -22.54 14.37
C ALA A 211 23.58 -23.60 13.42
N ILE A 212 22.72 -24.34 12.71
CA ILE A 212 23.14 -25.38 11.77
C ILE A 212 23.85 -24.75 10.55
N GLY A 213 23.50 -23.52 10.19
CA GLY A 213 24.14 -22.75 9.13
C GLY A 213 25.52 -22.18 9.46
N LEU A 214 26.05 -22.38 10.67
CA LEU A 214 27.43 -22.05 11.00
C LEU A 214 28.42 -22.86 10.12
N GLU A 215 29.58 -22.28 9.83
CA GLU A 215 30.58 -22.91 8.96
C GLU A 215 31.10 -24.22 9.54
N GLU A 216 31.21 -24.26 10.86
CA GLU A 216 31.69 -25.38 11.67
C GLU A 216 30.70 -26.57 11.69
N ILE A 217 29.44 -26.37 11.28
CA ILE A 217 28.38 -27.40 11.31
C ILE A 217 28.04 -27.88 9.90
N LEU A 218 27.17 -27.16 9.17
CA LEU A 218 26.75 -27.52 7.80
C LEU A 218 26.80 -26.34 6.82
N GLY A 219 27.23 -25.15 7.28
CA GLY A 219 27.37 -23.95 6.46
C GLY A 219 28.59 -23.94 5.54
N ALA A 220 29.46 -24.95 5.59
CA ALA A 220 30.64 -25.06 4.73
C ALA A 220 30.27 -25.26 3.24
N LYS A 221 31.15 -24.80 2.33
CA LYS A 221 30.97 -24.91 0.86
C LYS A 221 30.68 -26.34 0.37
N ALA A 222 31.17 -27.36 1.07
CA ALA A 222 30.92 -28.76 0.72
C ALA A 222 29.52 -29.26 1.15
N LEU A 223 29.00 -28.75 2.28
CA LEU A 223 27.87 -29.31 3.02
C LEU A 223 26.56 -28.54 2.85
N TRP A 224 26.57 -27.39 2.16
CA TRP A 224 25.37 -26.58 1.94
C TRP A 224 24.16 -27.32 1.33
N PRO A 225 24.29 -28.34 0.45
CA PRO A 225 23.11 -29.06 -0.03
C PRO A 225 22.45 -29.87 1.08
N ILE A 226 23.26 -30.47 1.97
CA ILE A 226 22.78 -31.22 3.13
C ILE A 226 22.06 -30.27 4.09
N LEU A 227 22.61 -29.07 4.34
CA LEU A 227 21.96 -28.01 5.11
C LEU A 227 20.54 -27.73 4.58
N MET A 228 20.36 -27.62 3.27
CA MET A 228 19.05 -27.38 2.66
C MET A 228 18.10 -28.59 2.77
N GLY A 229 18.64 -29.80 2.91
CA GLY A 229 17.89 -31.04 3.14
C GLY A 229 17.47 -31.28 4.59
N VAL A 230 18.03 -30.54 5.57
CA VAL A 230 17.74 -30.72 7.01
C VAL A 230 16.25 -30.55 7.35
N SER A 231 15.49 -29.80 6.56
CA SER A 231 14.04 -29.64 6.75
C SER A 231 13.24 -30.94 6.64
N ALA A 232 13.84 -32.04 6.15
CA ALA A 232 13.23 -33.36 6.21
C ALA A 232 13.13 -33.89 7.65
N ILE A 233 14.09 -33.58 8.53
CA ILE A 233 14.16 -34.14 9.89
C ILE A 233 12.92 -33.75 10.73
N PRO A 234 12.53 -32.46 10.84
CA PRO A 234 11.34 -32.09 11.60
C PRO A 234 10.06 -32.68 11.03
N ALA A 235 9.98 -32.85 9.70
CA ALA A 235 8.83 -33.46 9.04
C ALA A 235 8.70 -34.96 9.38
N LEU A 236 9.82 -35.70 9.38
CA LEU A 236 9.85 -37.11 9.79
C LEU A 236 9.50 -37.27 11.27
N ILE A 237 10.05 -36.42 12.14
CA ILE A 237 9.70 -36.42 13.57
C ILE A 237 8.20 -36.23 13.74
N GLN A 238 7.61 -35.22 13.09
CA GLN A 238 6.16 -34.98 13.21
C GLN A 238 5.32 -36.14 12.66
N MET A 239 5.72 -36.78 11.56
CA MET A 239 5.02 -37.95 11.02
C MET A 239 4.97 -39.11 12.01
N VAL A 240 6.01 -39.31 12.81
CA VAL A 240 6.07 -40.36 13.83
C VAL A 240 5.31 -39.96 15.10
N THR A 241 5.43 -38.72 15.56
CA THR A 241 4.90 -38.30 16.86
C THR A 241 3.42 -37.90 16.83
N LEU A 242 2.94 -37.28 15.75
CA LEU A 242 1.58 -36.75 15.67
C LEU A 242 0.46 -37.82 15.73
N PRO A 243 0.63 -39.04 15.18
CA PRO A 243 -0.36 -40.11 15.28
C PRO A 243 -0.78 -40.47 16.72
N PHE A 244 0.07 -40.24 17.73
CA PHE A 244 -0.22 -40.56 19.13
C PHE A 244 -1.18 -39.57 19.81
N PHE A 245 -1.46 -38.41 19.21
CA PHE A 245 -2.35 -37.39 19.76
C PHE A 245 -3.78 -37.48 19.19
N PRO A 246 -4.81 -37.04 19.94
CA PRO A 246 -6.20 -37.09 19.49
C PRO A 246 -6.52 -35.98 18.49
N ASP A 247 -7.56 -36.17 17.67
CA ASP A 247 -8.14 -35.07 16.88
C ASP A 247 -8.67 -33.94 17.79
N SER A 248 -8.83 -32.75 17.23
CA SER A 248 -9.35 -31.58 17.94
C SER A 248 -10.70 -31.89 18.63
N PRO A 249 -10.85 -31.69 19.96
CA PRO A 249 -12.11 -31.96 20.66
C PRO A 249 -13.29 -31.18 20.07
N ARG A 250 -13.07 -29.91 19.70
CA ARG A 250 -14.08 -29.05 19.07
C ARG A 250 -14.47 -29.53 17.69
N TYR A 251 -13.52 -30.03 16.91
CA TYR A 251 -13.79 -30.66 15.62
C TYR A 251 -14.66 -31.91 15.79
N LEU A 252 -14.34 -32.76 16.78
CA LEU A 252 -15.10 -33.99 17.04
C LEU A 252 -16.54 -33.69 17.45
N LEU A 253 -16.77 -32.72 18.34
CA LEU A 253 -18.11 -32.39 18.81
C LEU A 253 -18.93 -31.57 17.80
N ILE A 254 -18.37 -30.49 17.24
CA ILE A 254 -19.12 -29.54 16.41
C ILE A 254 -19.26 -30.07 14.97
N ASP A 255 -18.15 -30.46 14.33
CA ASP A 255 -18.16 -30.84 12.91
C ASP A 255 -18.56 -32.31 12.70
N LYS A 256 -18.13 -33.22 13.58
CA LYS A 256 -18.45 -34.67 13.48
C LYS A 256 -19.62 -35.14 14.34
N LYS A 257 -20.11 -34.32 15.29
CA LYS A 257 -21.16 -34.70 16.26
C LYS A 257 -20.82 -35.93 17.11
N ASP A 258 -19.53 -36.19 17.32
CA ASP A 258 -19.01 -37.32 18.10
C ASP A 258 -18.68 -36.87 19.53
N LYS A 259 -19.66 -37.00 20.42
CA LYS A 259 -19.53 -36.61 21.84
C LYS A 259 -18.57 -37.52 22.61
N GLU A 260 -18.57 -38.82 22.34
CA GLU A 260 -17.70 -39.78 23.01
C GLU A 260 -16.24 -39.57 22.64
N GLY A 261 -15.96 -39.36 21.35
CA GLY A 261 -14.64 -39.00 20.85
C GLY A 261 -14.12 -37.70 21.45
N CYS A 262 -14.99 -36.69 21.60
CA CYS A 262 -14.65 -35.42 22.26
C CYS A 262 -14.21 -35.63 23.71
N VAL A 263 -14.98 -36.37 24.51
CA VAL A 263 -14.64 -36.63 25.92
C VAL A 263 -13.32 -37.39 26.03
N LYS A 264 -13.09 -38.39 25.17
CA LYS A 264 -11.83 -39.14 25.14
C LYS A 264 -10.63 -38.24 24.79
N ALA A 265 -10.79 -37.36 23.80
CA ALA A 265 -9.75 -36.40 23.41
C ALA A 265 -9.44 -35.40 24.53
N MET A 266 -10.47 -34.88 25.22
CA MET A 266 -10.29 -33.97 26.36
C MET A 266 -9.60 -34.65 27.54
N LYS A 267 -9.98 -35.89 27.90
CA LYS A 267 -9.28 -36.65 28.95
C LYS A 267 -7.81 -36.86 28.62
N GLN A 268 -7.51 -37.20 27.36
CA GLN A 268 -6.13 -37.37 26.90
C GLN A 268 -5.33 -36.05 26.95
N LEU A 269 -5.96 -34.91 26.61
CA LEU A 269 -5.27 -33.62 26.56
C LEU A 269 -5.16 -32.95 27.92
N TRP A 270 -6.21 -32.96 28.75
CA TRP A 270 -6.34 -32.16 29.96
C TRP A 270 -6.33 -32.99 31.26
N GLY A 271 -6.35 -34.32 31.18
CA GLY A 271 -6.43 -35.23 32.31
C GLY A 271 -7.87 -35.51 32.78
N ASP A 272 -8.03 -36.34 33.81
CA ASP A 272 -9.31 -36.87 34.30
C ASP A 272 -10.13 -35.92 35.21
N ASN A 273 -9.89 -34.61 35.15
CA ASN A 273 -10.67 -33.64 35.91
C ASN A 273 -12.10 -33.47 35.33
N ASP A 274 -13.04 -32.99 36.15
CA ASP A 274 -14.40 -32.67 35.71
C ASP A 274 -14.41 -31.43 34.79
N HIS A 275 -14.46 -31.67 33.49
CA HIS A 275 -14.47 -30.63 32.44
C HIS A 275 -15.89 -30.26 31.98
N VAL A 276 -16.91 -30.51 32.80
CA VAL A 276 -18.34 -30.35 32.46
C VAL A 276 -18.64 -28.94 31.93
N ALA A 277 -18.08 -27.90 32.56
CA ALA A 277 -18.30 -26.51 32.14
C ALA A 277 -17.78 -26.20 30.72
N GLU A 278 -16.65 -26.77 30.30
CA GLU A 278 -16.13 -26.55 28.93
C GLU A 278 -16.91 -27.38 27.89
N ILE A 279 -17.42 -28.55 28.29
CA ILE A 279 -18.30 -29.36 27.43
C ILE A 279 -19.63 -28.62 27.21
N ASP A 280 -20.23 -28.08 28.27
CA ASP A 280 -21.48 -27.32 28.19
C ASP A 280 -21.30 -26.05 27.34
N ASP A 281 -20.19 -25.33 27.49
CA ASP A 281 -19.83 -24.19 26.63
C ASP A 281 -19.74 -24.60 25.15
N MET A 282 -19.16 -25.76 24.85
CA MET A 282 -19.02 -26.26 23.48
C MET A 282 -20.37 -26.77 22.90
N ILE A 283 -21.24 -27.33 23.73
CA ILE A 283 -22.61 -27.71 23.34
C ILE A 283 -23.44 -26.45 23.07
N ALA A 284 -23.36 -25.43 23.91
CA ALA A 284 -24.01 -24.14 23.66
C ALA A 284 -23.51 -23.49 22.35
N GLU A 285 -22.20 -23.56 22.08
CA GLU A 285 -21.63 -23.11 20.80
C GLU A 285 -22.18 -23.92 19.61
N GLN A 286 -22.36 -25.24 19.78
CA GLN A 286 -22.98 -26.11 18.77
C GLN A 286 -24.46 -25.78 18.52
N GLU A 287 -25.22 -25.48 19.58
CA GLU A 287 -26.65 -25.13 19.50
C GLU A 287 -26.87 -23.77 18.82
N ILE A 288 -25.99 -22.79 19.05
CA ILE A 288 -26.00 -21.48 18.36
C ILE A 288 -25.69 -21.64 16.87
N ILE A 289 -24.80 -22.59 16.53
CA ILE A 289 -24.36 -22.84 15.15
C ILE A 289 -25.36 -23.72 14.37
N ASN A 290 -26.44 -24.23 15.01
CA ASN A 290 -27.37 -25.25 14.47
C ASN A 290 -27.56 -25.24 12.93
N GLY A 291 -26.80 -26.10 12.25
CA GLY A 291 -26.90 -26.32 10.80
C GLY A 291 -26.08 -25.41 9.89
N GLU A 292 -25.41 -24.38 10.42
CA GLU A 292 -24.49 -23.54 9.64
C GLU A 292 -23.16 -24.28 9.38
N LYS A 293 -22.86 -24.53 8.11
CA LYS A 293 -21.55 -25.05 7.70
C LYS A 293 -20.45 -24.00 7.93
N ALA A 294 -19.20 -24.47 8.07
CA ALA A 294 -18.02 -23.60 8.09
C ALA A 294 -18.09 -22.58 6.94
N LYS A 295 -17.96 -21.30 7.28
CA LYS A 295 -18.15 -20.18 6.34
C LYS A 295 -16.93 -20.07 5.45
N SER A 296 -17.15 -19.68 4.18
CA SER A 296 -16.07 -19.45 3.23
C SER A 296 -15.42 -18.07 3.43
N VAL A 297 -14.28 -17.84 2.79
CA VAL A 297 -13.64 -16.51 2.77
C VAL A 297 -14.57 -15.47 2.12
N LEU A 298 -15.36 -15.85 1.12
CA LEU A 298 -16.36 -14.97 0.50
C LEU A 298 -17.46 -14.55 1.48
N ASP A 299 -17.88 -15.48 2.34
CA ASP A 299 -18.88 -15.19 3.38
C ASP A 299 -18.34 -14.21 4.43
N LEU A 300 -17.04 -14.30 4.75
CA LEU A 300 -16.35 -13.38 5.66
C LEU A 300 -16.40 -11.92 5.19
N PHE A 301 -16.31 -11.69 3.87
CA PHE A 301 -16.46 -10.35 3.28
C PHE A 301 -17.92 -9.90 3.20
N ARG A 302 -18.85 -10.84 3.08
CA ARG A 302 -20.28 -10.54 2.89
C ARG A 302 -20.99 -10.22 4.20
N ASP A 303 -20.63 -10.91 5.28
CA ASP A 303 -21.28 -10.74 6.59
C ASP A 303 -20.88 -9.41 7.25
N GLN A 304 -21.89 -8.60 7.57
CA GLN A 304 -21.70 -7.28 8.17
C GLN A 304 -21.29 -7.35 9.64
N SER A 305 -21.64 -8.42 10.36
CA SER A 305 -21.37 -8.60 11.79
C SER A 305 -19.88 -8.76 12.12
N VAL A 306 -19.09 -9.22 11.14
CA VAL A 306 -17.65 -9.53 11.29
C VAL A 306 -16.72 -8.51 10.60
N ARG A 307 -17.26 -7.41 10.05
CA ARG A 307 -16.48 -6.44 9.27
C ARG A 307 -15.38 -5.76 10.07
N TRP A 308 -15.68 -5.33 11.30
CA TRP A 308 -14.68 -4.66 12.14
C TRP A 308 -13.57 -5.62 12.58
N GLN A 309 -13.92 -6.88 12.80
CA GLN A 309 -13.00 -7.98 13.06
C GLN A 309 -12.07 -8.20 11.86
N LEU A 310 -12.63 -8.24 10.65
CA LEU A 310 -11.89 -8.41 9.40
C LEU A 310 -10.95 -7.22 9.12
N ILE A 311 -11.43 -5.99 9.28
CA ILE A 311 -10.62 -4.76 9.09
C ILE A 311 -9.46 -4.75 10.09
N THR A 312 -9.73 -5.07 11.36
CA THR A 312 -8.68 -5.13 12.40
C THR A 312 -7.64 -6.18 12.06
N LEU A 313 -8.07 -7.38 11.63
CA LEU A 313 -7.18 -8.44 11.21
C LEU A 313 -6.32 -8.03 10.01
N PHE A 314 -6.93 -7.45 8.97
CA PHE A 314 -6.22 -6.96 7.80
C PHE A 314 -5.19 -5.90 8.17
N LEU A 315 -5.56 -4.91 8.99
CA LEU A 315 -4.66 -3.86 9.45
C LEU A 315 -3.46 -4.43 10.22
N VAL A 316 -3.68 -5.38 11.13
CA VAL A 316 -2.60 -6.03 11.88
C VAL A 316 -1.68 -6.82 10.95
N CYS A 317 -2.21 -7.62 10.01
CA CYS A 317 -1.37 -8.39 9.07
C CYS A 317 -0.57 -7.43 8.15
N CYS A 318 -1.17 -6.31 7.70
CA CYS A 318 -0.48 -5.22 6.97
C CYS A 318 0.67 -4.59 7.78
N CYS A 319 0.39 -4.18 9.01
CA CYS A 319 1.41 -3.57 9.87
C CYS A 319 2.55 -4.54 10.14
N LEU A 320 2.26 -5.82 10.43
CA LEU A 320 3.27 -6.85 10.73
C LEU A 320 4.29 -7.00 9.60
N GLN A 321 3.84 -6.93 8.34
CA GLN A 321 4.72 -7.11 7.19
C GLN A 321 5.46 -5.81 6.81
N LEU A 322 4.81 -4.65 6.94
CA LEU A 322 5.40 -3.33 6.63
C LEU A 322 6.47 -2.87 7.63
N ILE A 323 6.55 -3.48 8.82
CA ILE A 323 7.66 -3.27 9.77
C ILE A 323 9.04 -3.54 9.13
N GLY A 324 9.10 -4.37 8.08
CA GLY A 324 10.36 -4.70 7.40
C GLY A 324 11.19 -5.79 8.10
N VAL A 325 10.64 -6.47 9.10
CA VAL A 325 11.35 -7.52 9.86
C VAL A 325 11.82 -8.66 8.96
N ASN A 326 11.00 -9.06 7.98
CA ASN A 326 11.35 -10.13 7.04
C ASN A 326 12.49 -9.70 6.12
N ALA A 327 12.61 -8.41 5.80
CA ALA A 327 13.75 -7.88 5.06
C ALA A 327 15.03 -7.90 5.92
N VAL A 328 14.91 -7.58 7.22
CA VAL A 328 16.04 -7.71 8.17
C VAL A 328 16.51 -9.16 8.24
N TYR A 329 15.62 -10.15 8.29
CA TYR A 329 16.02 -11.56 8.31
C TYR A 329 16.58 -12.06 6.98
N PHE A 330 15.95 -11.76 5.83
CA PHE A 330 16.44 -12.23 4.51
C PHE A 330 17.78 -11.62 4.12
N TYR A 331 18.07 -10.41 4.59
CA TYR A 331 19.30 -9.69 4.28
C TYR A 331 20.17 -9.42 5.52
N ALA A 332 20.00 -10.20 6.59
CA ALA A 332 20.72 -9.99 7.86
C ALA A 332 22.23 -9.96 7.64
N TYR A 333 22.74 -10.90 6.83
CA TYR A 333 24.15 -10.98 6.48
C TYR A 333 24.64 -9.69 5.80
N ASP A 334 23.92 -9.20 4.79
CA ASP A 334 24.27 -7.97 4.07
C ASP A 334 24.15 -6.72 4.96
N ILE A 335 23.14 -6.67 5.83
CA ILE A 335 22.93 -5.57 6.78
C ILE A 335 24.09 -5.51 7.78
N PHE A 336 24.49 -6.64 8.36
CA PHE A 336 25.60 -6.70 9.30
C PHE A 336 26.96 -6.46 8.64
N MET A 337 27.13 -6.92 7.39
CA MET A 337 28.31 -6.61 6.58
C MET A 337 28.42 -5.11 6.33
N LYS A 338 27.32 -4.46 5.91
CA LYS A 338 27.26 -3.00 5.75
C LYS A 338 27.42 -2.25 7.07
N ALA A 339 26.96 -2.83 8.17
CA ALA A 339 27.18 -2.31 9.52
C ALA A 339 28.64 -2.42 9.99
N GLY A 340 29.55 -2.99 9.20
CA GLY A 340 30.99 -3.02 9.48
C GLY A 340 31.43 -4.17 10.40
N ILE A 341 30.60 -5.19 10.58
CA ILE A 341 30.96 -6.38 11.36
C ILE A 341 31.92 -7.25 10.54
N PRO A 342 33.03 -7.74 11.12
CA PRO A 342 33.95 -8.65 10.44
C PRO A 342 33.24 -9.90 9.93
N PHE A 343 33.58 -10.36 8.72
CA PHE A 343 32.96 -11.52 8.05
C PHE A 343 32.89 -12.78 8.92
N SER A 344 33.92 -13.06 9.70
CA SER A 344 33.97 -14.21 10.61
C SER A 344 32.94 -14.12 11.75
N GLN A 345 32.51 -12.92 12.14
CA GLN A 345 31.60 -12.67 13.25
C GLN A 345 30.14 -12.52 12.83
N ILE A 346 29.84 -12.19 11.56
CA ILE A 346 28.48 -11.94 11.07
C ILE A 346 27.54 -13.13 11.33
N ARG A 347 28.02 -14.36 11.12
CA ARG A 347 27.24 -15.58 11.37
C ARG A 347 26.89 -15.75 12.85
N TYR A 348 27.80 -15.42 13.76
CA TYR A 348 27.57 -15.43 15.22
C TYR A 348 26.61 -14.34 15.68
N VAL A 349 26.71 -13.13 15.11
CA VAL A 349 25.77 -12.04 15.39
C VAL A 349 24.36 -12.40 14.89
N SER A 350 24.26 -13.03 13.72
CA SER A 350 22.99 -13.53 13.18
C SER A 350 22.40 -14.62 14.07
N LEU A 351 23.21 -15.55 14.60
CA LEU A 351 22.77 -16.50 15.63
C LEU A 351 22.21 -15.79 16.87
N GLY A 352 22.89 -14.73 17.32
CA GLY A 352 22.45 -13.88 18.43
C GLY A 352 21.06 -13.26 18.21
N THR A 353 20.72 -12.88 16.98
CA THR A 353 19.37 -12.40 16.66
C THR A 353 18.30 -13.45 16.90
N GLY A 354 18.57 -14.72 16.55
CA GLY A 354 17.68 -15.85 16.79
C GLY A 354 17.49 -16.12 18.28
N ILE A 355 18.57 -16.13 19.07
CA ILE A 355 18.52 -16.31 20.54
C ILE A 355 17.65 -15.23 21.17
N THR A 356 17.85 -13.98 20.75
CA THR A 356 17.11 -12.82 21.25
C THR A 356 15.62 -12.95 20.95
N GLU A 357 15.25 -13.38 19.76
CA GLU A 357 13.85 -13.63 19.39
C GLU A 357 13.23 -14.77 20.22
N VAL A 358 13.96 -15.84 20.50
CA VAL A 358 13.49 -16.94 21.36
C VAL A 358 13.21 -16.43 22.77
N ILE A 359 14.14 -15.67 23.37
CA ILE A 359 13.96 -15.12 24.72
C ILE A 359 12.76 -14.18 24.76
N THR A 360 12.63 -13.30 23.77
CA THR A 360 11.58 -12.27 23.75
C THR A 360 10.19 -12.83 23.46
N THR A 361 10.07 -13.87 22.63
CA THR A 361 8.78 -14.56 22.41
C THR A 361 8.34 -15.34 23.65
N ILE A 362 9.27 -15.97 24.38
CA ILE A 362 8.97 -16.60 25.68
C ILE A 362 8.52 -15.54 26.70
N LEU A 363 9.21 -14.39 26.77
CA LEU A 363 8.81 -13.26 27.62
C LEU A 363 7.43 -12.73 27.26
N CYS A 364 7.09 -12.64 25.96
CA CYS A 364 5.75 -12.30 25.50
C CYS A 364 4.70 -13.26 26.06
N GLY A 365 5.00 -14.57 26.11
CA GLY A 365 4.16 -15.60 26.70
C GLY A 365 3.68 -15.27 28.12
N PHE A 366 4.60 -14.79 28.96
CA PHE A 366 4.30 -14.40 30.33
C PHE A 366 3.65 -13.02 30.44
N LEU A 367 3.96 -12.10 29.54
CA LEU A 367 3.47 -10.72 29.57
C LEU A 367 2.08 -10.55 28.96
N ILE A 368 1.68 -11.37 27.99
CA ILE A 368 0.44 -11.17 27.23
C ILE A 368 -0.82 -11.19 28.11
N GLU A 369 -0.84 -12.06 29.12
CA GLU A 369 -1.98 -12.18 30.03
C GLU A 369 -1.95 -11.12 31.13
N ARG A 370 -0.79 -10.54 31.45
CA ARG A 370 -0.64 -9.50 32.47
C ARG A 370 -0.88 -8.09 31.92
N ALA A 371 -0.27 -7.76 30.79
CA ALA A 371 -0.30 -6.42 30.20
C ALA A 371 -1.45 -6.23 29.20
N GLY A 372 -1.99 -7.32 28.67
CA GLY A 372 -2.98 -7.29 27.60
C GLY A 372 -2.37 -7.00 26.22
N ARG A 373 -3.16 -7.28 25.17
CA ARG A 373 -2.68 -7.31 23.79
C ARG A 373 -2.42 -5.91 23.20
N LYS A 374 -3.31 -4.94 23.48
CA LYS A 374 -3.20 -3.57 22.94
C LYS A 374 -1.96 -2.82 23.44
N PRO A 375 -1.65 -2.79 24.76
CA PRO A 375 -0.46 -2.10 25.25
C PRO A 375 0.83 -2.67 24.68
N LEU A 376 0.95 -4.01 24.60
CA LEU A 376 2.12 -4.69 24.03
C LEU A 376 2.37 -4.31 22.56
N LEU A 377 1.31 -4.22 21.74
CA LEU A 377 1.46 -3.76 20.36
C LEU A 377 1.94 -2.31 20.31
N TRP A 378 1.30 -1.41 21.05
CA TRP A 378 1.61 0.02 20.99
C TRP A 378 3.03 0.34 21.48
N THR A 379 3.46 -0.24 22.60
CA THR A 379 4.81 -0.05 23.14
C THR A 379 5.88 -0.61 22.21
N SER A 380 5.65 -1.79 21.62
CA SER A 380 6.58 -2.37 20.65
C SER A 380 6.69 -1.53 19.39
N TYR A 381 5.58 -1.09 18.78
CA TYR A 381 5.63 -0.25 17.58
C TYR A 381 6.33 1.10 17.82
N ALA A 382 6.10 1.73 18.97
CA ALA A 382 6.78 2.96 19.36
C ALA A 382 8.30 2.73 19.50
N THR A 383 8.70 1.66 20.20
CA THR A 383 10.12 1.32 20.42
C THR A 383 10.81 0.98 19.10
N MET A 384 10.15 0.26 18.19
CA MET A 384 10.69 -0.08 16.88
C MET A 384 10.87 1.16 15.99
N THR A 385 9.94 2.11 16.05
CA THR A 385 10.03 3.37 15.29
C THR A 385 11.23 4.20 15.77
N LEU A 386 11.41 4.31 17.09
CA LEU A 386 12.57 4.99 17.68
C LEU A 386 13.89 4.27 17.33
N ALA A 387 13.92 2.94 17.43
CA ALA A 387 15.10 2.14 17.12
C ALA A 387 15.50 2.26 15.65
N LEU A 388 14.55 2.21 14.71
CA LEU A 388 14.83 2.38 13.28
C LEU A 388 15.23 3.83 12.93
N GLY A 389 14.64 4.83 13.59
CA GLY A 389 15.04 6.22 13.43
C GLY A 389 16.50 6.45 13.86
N LEU A 390 16.87 5.93 15.04
CA LEU A 390 18.24 5.96 15.55
C LEU A 390 19.20 5.10 14.72
N LEU A 391 18.75 3.95 14.22
CA LEU A 391 19.54 3.09 13.35
C LEU A 391 19.89 3.83 12.05
N THR A 392 18.92 4.54 11.48
CA THR A 392 19.14 5.34 10.26
C THR A 392 20.16 6.47 10.52
N ALA A 393 20.08 7.14 11.67
CA ALA A 393 21.04 8.17 12.06
C ALA A 393 22.45 7.61 12.29
N THR A 394 22.57 6.47 12.99
CA THR A 394 23.86 5.83 13.29
C THR A 394 24.53 5.28 12.03
N LEU A 395 23.79 4.60 11.14
CA LEU A 395 24.31 4.16 9.84
C LEU A 395 24.80 5.33 8.97
N SER A 396 24.17 6.51 9.09
CA SER A 396 24.61 7.72 8.36
C SER A 396 25.92 8.32 8.90
N LEU A 397 26.31 7.96 10.13
CA LEU A 397 27.50 8.48 10.81
C LEU A 397 28.60 7.42 10.97
N GLN A 398 28.45 6.26 10.33
CA GLN A 398 29.25 5.06 10.58
C GLN A 398 30.75 5.24 10.28
N GLU A 399 31.10 6.09 9.31
CA GLU A 399 32.50 6.40 8.98
C GLU A 399 33.18 7.35 9.98
N ARG A 400 32.42 7.96 10.90
CA ARG A 400 32.94 9.04 11.75
C ARG A 400 33.57 8.54 13.05
N SER A 401 33.20 7.35 13.53
CA SER A 401 33.71 6.78 14.78
C SER A 401 33.57 5.26 14.82
N TYR A 402 34.56 4.59 15.42
CA TYR A 402 34.65 3.12 15.49
C TYR A 402 33.59 2.44 16.37
N TRP A 403 32.96 3.16 17.31
CA TRP A 403 31.91 2.60 18.17
C TRP A 403 30.52 2.57 17.53
N ILE A 404 30.30 3.39 16.49
CA ILE A 404 28.97 3.57 15.87
C ILE A 404 28.42 2.26 15.26
N PRO A 405 29.24 1.42 14.58
CA PRO A 405 28.86 0.05 14.19
C PRO A 405 28.23 -0.78 15.32
N TYR A 406 28.84 -0.79 16.51
CA TYR A 406 28.34 -1.55 17.65
C TYR A 406 27.00 -1.00 18.16
N CYS A 407 26.84 0.34 18.16
CA CYS A 407 25.55 0.96 18.46
C CYS A 407 24.45 0.53 17.46
N SER A 408 24.77 0.48 16.16
CA SER A 408 23.83 0.01 15.13
C SER A 408 23.41 -1.45 15.36
N VAL A 409 24.34 -2.33 15.76
CA VAL A 409 24.02 -3.71 16.14
C VAL A 409 23.08 -3.75 17.33
N VAL A 410 23.39 -3.03 18.41
CA VAL A 410 22.50 -2.97 19.60
C VAL A 410 21.10 -2.50 19.23
N LEU A 411 20.97 -1.50 18.35
CA LEU A 411 19.68 -1.01 17.86
C LEU A 411 18.91 -2.06 17.04
N ILE A 412 19.60 -2.87 16.23
CA ILE A 412 19.00 -4.01 15.52
C ILE A 412 18.48 -5.06 16.52
N PHE A 413 19.22 -5.35 17.58
CA PHE A 413 18.77 -6.24 18.65
C PHE A 413 17.55 -5.67 19.39
N ILE A 414 17.53 -4.37 19.71
CA ILE A 414 16.37 -3.71 20.32
C ILE A 414 15.13 -3.81 19.41
N PHE A 415 15.32 -3.61 18.11
CA PHE A 415 14.26 -3.77 17.11
C PHE A 415 13.69 -5.19 17.11
N ILE A 416 14.55 -6.21 17.09
CA ILE A 416 14.14 -7.64 17.13
C ILE A 416 13.46 -7.98 18.46
N MET A 417 14.00 -7.50 19.59
CA MET A 417 13.39 -7.71 20.91
C MET A 417 11.97 -7.15 20.96
N SER A 418 11.80 -5.93 20.46
CA SER A 418 10.50 -5.24 20.42
C SER A 418 9.52 -5.98 19.50
N PHE A 419 10.00 -6.50 18.37
CA PHE A 419 9.22 -7.32 17.45
C PHE A 419 8.71 -8.61 18.12
N GLY A 420 9.60 -9.31 18.84
CA GLY A 420 9.29 -10.56 19.54
C GLY A 420 8.27 -10.38 20.67
N ILE A 421 8.41 -9.31 21.47
CA ILE A 421 7.51 -8.99 22.59
C ILE A 421 6.12 -8.57 22.12
N GLY A 422 6.01 -7.86 20.99
CA GLY A 422 4.74 -7.29 20.54
C GLY A 422 4.20 -7.99 19.28
N PRO A 423 4.48 -7.47 18.07
CA PRO A 423 3.85 -7.92 16.84
C PRO A 423 3.86 -9.43 16.63
N ALA A 424 5.01 -10.09 16.79
CA ALA A 424 5.15 -11.53 16.52
C ALA A 424 4.35 -12.40 17.49
N GLY A 425 4.43 -12.09 18.79
CA GLY A 425 3.75 -12.86 19.84
C GLY A 425 2.24 -12.61 19.85
N VAL A 426 1.82 -11.35 19.70
CA VAL A 426 0.41 -10.94 19.82
C VAL A 426 -0.40 -11.25 18.55
N SER A 427 0.22 -11.30 17.35
CA SER A 427 -0.50 -11.59 16.10
C SER A 427 -1.04 -13.02 16.00
N CYS A 428 -0.35 -14.00 16.58
CA CYS A 428 -0.74 -15.41 16.52
C CYS A 428 -2.10 -15.74 17.18
N PRO A 429 -2.41 -15.25 18.40
CA PRO A 429 -3.70 -15.53 19.06
C PRO A 429 -4.89 -14.74 18.48
N LEU A 430 -4.64 -13.59 17.83
CA LEU A 430 -5.69 -12.65 17.40
C LEU A 430 -6.82 -13.30 16.56
N PRO A 431 -6.55 -14.12 15.53
CA PRO A 431 -7.63 -14.75 14.75
C PRO A 431 -8.51 -15.70 15.58
N THR A 432 -7.93 -16.42 16.56
CA THR A 432 -8.69 -17.34 17.42
C THR A 432 -9.58 -16.60 18.42
N GLU A 433 -9.07 -15.49 18.96
CA GLU A 433 -9.74 -14.69 19.98
C GLU A 433 -10.85 -13.80 19.40
N ILE A 434 -10.67 -13.30 18.18
CA ILE A 434 -11.62 -12.38 17.54
C ILE A 434 -12.79 -13.12 16.86
N PHE A 435 -12.52 -14.27 16.22
CA PHE A 435 -13.53 -14.97 15.42
C PHE A 435 -14.14 -16.16 16.16
N ILE A 436 -15.45 -16.33 15.95
CA ILE A 436 -16.18 -17.54 16.34
C ILE A 436 -15.79 -18.73 15.46
N GLN A 437 -16.03 -19.96 15.96
CA GLN A 437 -15.53 -21.19 15.34
C GLN A 437 -15.91 -21.36 13.85
N SER A 438 -17.10 -20.91 13.43
CA SER A 438 -17.56 -21.00 12.04
C SER A 438 -16.75 -20.14 11.05
N TYR A 439 -16.22 -19.00 11.51
CA TYR A 439 -15.43 -18.05 10.71
C TYR A 439 -13.92 -18.24 10.85
N ARG A 440 -13.44 -18.97 11.88
CA ARG A 440 -12.00 -19.17 12.15
C ARG A 440 -11.23 -19.71 10.93
N PRO A 441 -11.65 -20.81 10.25
CA PRO A 441 -10.93 -21.31 9.10
C PRO A 441 -10.78 -20.27 7.98
N ALA A 442 -11.84 -19.51 7.68
CA ALA A 442 -11.82 -18.44 6.68
C ALA A 442 -10.90 -17.29 7.10
N ALA A 443 -10.92 -16.89 8.37
CA ALA A 443 -10.06 -15.83 8.91
C ALA A 443 -8.57 -16.18 8.84
N TYR A 444 -8.20 -17.44 9.15
CA TYR A 444 -6.82 -17.92 8.99
C TYR A 444 -6.37 -17.92 7.54
N VAL A 445 -7.20 -18.45 6.62
CA VAL A 445 -6.91 -18.40 5.17
C VAL A 445 -6.72 -16.96 4.71
N PHE A 446 -7.56 -16.03 5.18
CA PHE A 446 -7.45 -14.62 4.83
C PHE A 446 -6.17 -13.96 5.36
N CYS A 447 -5.85 -14.08 6.66
CA CYS A 447 -4.60 -13.47 7.17
C CYS A 447 -3.37 -14.15 6.58
N GLY A 448 -3.38 -15.48 6.42
CA GLY A 448 -2.31 -16.22 5.75
C GLY A 448 -2.11 -15.71 4.32
N GLY A 449 -3.17 -15.69 3.51
CA GLY A 449 -3.12 -15.19 2.13
C GLY A 449 -2.65 -13.74 2.04
N SER A 450 -3.16 -12.86 2.90
CA SER A 450 -2.74 -11.46 2.97
C SER A 450 -1.25 -11.32 3.31
N ASN A 451 -0.77 -12.05 4.32
CA ASN A 451 0.63 -12.03 4.75
C ASN A 451 1.58 -12.49 3.62
N TRP A 452 1.25 -13.59 2.93
CA TRP A 452 2.10 -14.08 1.83
C TRP A 452 2.12 -13.18 0.60
N ILE A 453 1.01 -12.54 0.25
CA ILE A 453 0.96 -11.54 -0.83
C ILE A 453 1.88 -10.36 -0.50
N GLN A 454 1.79 -9.84 0.71
CA GLN A 454 2.61 -8.71 1.14
C GLN A 454 4.09 -9.09 1.27
N LEU A 455 4.39 -10.30 1.74
CA LEU A 455 5.75 -10.84 1.77
C LEU A 455 6.33 -10.99 0.37
N PHE A 456 5.54 -11.42 -0.61
CA PHE A 456 5.95 -11.49 -2.01
C PHE A 456 6.27 -10.10 -2.58
N ILE A 457 5.41 -9.11 -2.35
CA ILE A 457 5.63 -7.73 -2.81
C ILE A 457 6.92 -7.16 -2.21
N ILE A 458 7.10 -7.28 -0.89
CA ILE A 458 8.31 -6.78 -0.22
C ILE A 458 9.55 -7.56 -0.69
N GLY A 459 9.47 -8.89 -0.79
CA GLY A 459 10.59 -9.73 -1.22
C GLY A 459 11.06 -9.43 -2.65
N LEU A 460 10.14 -9.08 -3.55
CA LEU A 460 10.44 -8.74 -4.93
C LEU A 460 10.96 -7.30 -5.06
N VAL A 461 10.36 -6.34 -4.35
CA VAL A 461 10.64 -4.91 -4.52
C VAL A 461 11.88 -4.47 -3.71
N PHE A 462 12.08 -5.02 -2.50
CA PHE A 462 13.14 -4.59 -1.59
C PHE A 462 14.57 -4.69 -2.17
N PRO A 463 14.96 -5.76 -2.90
CA PRO A 463 16.31 -5.87 -3.48
C PRO A 463 16.61 -4.76 -4.50
N PHE A 464 15.63 -4.42 -5.34
CA PHE A 464 15.78 -3.35 -6.32
C PHE A 464 15.86 -1.96 -5.67
N ILE A 465 15.14 -1.76 -4.55
CA ILE A 465 15.22 -0.53 -3.76
C ILE A 465 16.59 -0.41 -3.06
N VAL A 466 17.09 -1.47 -2.45
CA VAL A 466 18.27 -1.40 -1.54
C VAL A 466 19.61 -1.46 -2.26
N VAL A 467 19.72 -2.18 -3.38
CA VAL A 467 21.04 -2.46 -3.99
C VAL A 467 21.45 -1.38 -4.99
N GLN A 468 20.53 -0.80 -5.77
CA GLN A 468 20.91 0.07 -6.88
C GLN A 468 20.32 1.48 -6.82
N TYR A 469 19.05 1.66 -6.42
CA TYR A 469 18.35 2.95 -6.57
C TYR A 469 17.85 3.56 -5.25
N GLN A 470 18.51 3.27 -4.12
CA GLN A 470 18.04 3.64 -2.79
C GLN A 470 17.74 5.15 -2.65
N ARG A 471 18.68 6.02 -3.04
CA ARG A 471 18.51 7.47 -2.95
C ARG A 471 17.46 7.99 -3.94
N LEU A 472 17.32 7.36 -5.12
CA LEU A 472 16.27 7.70 -6.09
C LEU A 472 14.86 7.45 -5.51
N PHE A 473 14.63 6.31 -4.85
CA PHE A 473 13.34 6.01 -4.22
C PHE A 473 13.03 6.92 -3.03
N GLN A 474 14.03 7.22 -2.20
CA GLN A 474 13.88 8.22 -1.12
C GLN A 474 13.46 9.58 -1.68
N MET A 475 14.08 9.98 -2.80
CA MET A 475 13.75 11.21 -3.48
C MET A 475 12.31 11.22 -4.02
N PHE A 476 11.83 10.13 -4.63
CA PHE A 476 10.43 10.04 -5.04
C PHE A 476 9.45 10.19 -3.87
N PHE A 477 9.78 9.63 -2.70
CA PHE A 477 8.94 9.77 -1.52
C PHE A 477 8.90 11.22 -1.00
N VAL A 478 10.07 11.88 -0.94
CA VAL A 478 10.18 13.29 -0.54
C VAL A 478 9.43 14.20 -1.50
N LEU A 479 9.59 13.99 -2.80
CA LEU A 479 8.89 14.76 -3.83
C LEU A 479 7.37 14.45 -3.84
N GLY A 480 7.00 13.20 -3.59
CA GLY A 480 5.62 12.72 -3.48
C GLY A 480 4.84 13.41 -2.37
N ILE A 481 5.37 13.38 -1.14
CA ILE A 481 4.70 13.92 0.06
C ILE A 481 4.52 15.43 -0.02
N GLY A 482 5.56 16.18 -0.38
CA GLY A 482 5.46 17.65 -0.38
C GLY A 482 4.97 18.27 -1.70
N GLY A 483 4.88 17.48 -2.77
CA GLY A 483 4.46 17.96 -4.08
C GLY A 483 3.01 17.62 -4.39
N ASN A 484 2.82 16.51 -5.11
CA ASN A 484 1.52 16.17 -5.70
C ASN A 484 0.48 15.72 -4.66
N LEU A 485 0.92 15.12 -3.55
CA LEU A 485 0.02 14.77 -2.45
C LEU A 485 -0.67 16.02 -1.91
N LEU A 486 0.06 17.13 -1.71
CA LEU A 486 -0.53 18.38 -1.23
C LEU A 486 -1.50 18.99 -2.25
N CYS A 487 -1.19 18.90 -3.55
CA CYS A 487 -2.08 19.38 -4.61
C CYS A 487 -3.40 18.61 -4.62
N GLY A 488 -3.33 17.28 -4.53
CA GLY A 488 -4.50 16.42 -4.46
C GLY A 488 -5.33 16.67 -3.19
N PHE A 489 -4.67 16.84 -2.05
CA PHE A 489 -5.31 17.15 -0.78
C PHE A 489 -6.10 18.46 -0.84
N GLN A 490 -5.50 19.54 -1.36
CA GLN A 490 -6.16 20.85 -1.46
C GLN A 490 -7.38 20.86 -2.39
N ILE A 491 -7.41 19.98 -3.39
CA ILE A 491 -8.53 19.82 -4.31
C ILE A 491 -9.71 19.10 -3.64
N SER A 492 -9.46 18.06 -2.84
CA SER A 492 -10.54 17.29 -2.22
C SER A 492 -11.07 17.88 -0.91
N VAL A 493 -10.20 18.53 -0.13
CA VAL A 493 -10.51 18.95 1.24
C VAL A 493 -11.58 20.04 1.30
N ILE A 494 -11.71 20.89 0.29
CA ILE A 494 -12.56 22.10 0.30
C ILE A 494 -14.06 21.78 0.36
N ASN A 495 -14.47 20.60 -0.13
CA ASN A 495 -15.89 20.23 -0.22
C ASN A 495 -16.51 19.93 1.15
N TYR A 496 -15.74 19.33 2.07
CA TYR A 496 -16.23 18.89 3.37
C TYR A 496 -16.59 20.06 4.31
N PRO A 497 -15.74 21.09 4.49
CA PRO A 497 -16.07 22.24 5.33
C PRO A 497 -16.90 23.30 4.59
N SER A 498 -17.39 23.05 3.37
CA SER A 498 -18.04 24.07 2.53
C SER A 498 -19.21 24.78 3.22
N MET A 499 -20.10 24.03 3.89
CA MET A 499 -21.21 24.59 4.66
C MET A 499 -20.72 25.43 5.85
N HIS A 500 -19.70 24.95 6.58
CA HIS A 500 -19.12 25.67 7.72
C HIS A 500 -18.41 26.96 7.29
N MET A 501 -17.73 26.95 6.14
CA MET A 501 -17.07 28.13 5.58
C MET A 501 -18.09 29.18 5.10
N LYS A 502 -19.18 28.76 4.43
CA LYS A 502 -20.28 29.67 4.05
C LYS A 502 -20.92 30.32 5.29
N ARG A 503 -21.15 29.54 6.35
CA ARG A 503 -21.65 30.07 7.63
C ARG A 503 -20.69 31.09 8.25
N PHE A 504 -19.40 30.76 8.32
CA PHE A 504 -18.36 31.67 8.83
C PHE A 504 -18.29 32.99 8.06
N ILE A 505 -18.40 32.94 6.73
CA ILE A 505 -18.42 34.14 5.88
C ILE A 505 -19.62 35.02 6.25
N ASN A 506 -20.81 34.43 6.36
CA ASN A 506 -22.03 35.18 6.70
C ASN A 506 -21.97 35.77 8.11
N GLU A 507 -21.49 35.00 9.10
CA GLU A 507 -21.31 35.47 10.48
C GLU A 507 -20.29 36.61 10.57
N THR A 508 -19.15 36.48 9.89
CA THR A 508 -18.13 37.53 9.83
C THR A 508 -18.67 38.80 9.17
N TRP A 509 -19.47 38.65 8.10
CA TRP A 509 -20.08 39.79 7.42
C TRP A 509 -21.13 40.48 8.30
N LEU A 510 -21.98 39.69 8.97
CA LEU A 510 -22.99 40.18 9.92
C LEU A 510 -22.34 40.97 11.06
N GLU A 511 -21.23 40.47 11.61
CA GLU A 511 -20.49 41.18 12.66
C GLU A 511 -19.89 42.51 12.17
N ARG A 512 -19.43 42.57 10.90
CA ARG A 512 -18.79 43.77 10.34
C ARG A 512 -19.77 44.83 9.85
N TYR A 513 -20.89 44.42 9.26
CA TYR A 513 -21.82 45.31 8.56
C TYR A 513 -23.25 45.28 9.12
N SER A 514 -23.48 44.55 10.22
CA SER A 514 -24.76 44.44 10.92
C SER A 514 -25.95 44.00 10.03
N SER A 515 -25.67 43.42 8.87
CA SER A 515 -26.65 42.92 7.90
C SER A 515 -26.20 41.56 7.37
N PRO A 516 -27.12 40.58 7.23
CA PRO A 516 -26.77 39.28 6.67
C PRO A 516 -26.50 39.38 5.18
N LEU A 517 -25.58 38.56 4.67
CA LEU A 517 -25.24 38.53 3.26
C LEU A 517 -26.38 37.90 2.45
N HIS A 518 -26.76 38.50 1.32
CA HIS A 518 -27.74 37.90 0.42
C HIS A 518 -27.22 36.56 -0.15
N GLN A 519 -28.12 35.59 -0.36
CA GLN A 519 -27.74 34.21 -0.69
C GLN A 519 -27.01 34.08 -2.04
N GLU A 520 -27.34 34.94 -3.01
CA GLU A 520 -26.62 35.05 -4.28
C GLU A 520 -25.17 35.54 -4.07
N SER A 521 -24.99 36.59 -3.25
CA SER A 521 -23.66 37.14 -2.93
C SER A 521 -22.80 36.14 -2.14
N LEU A 522 -23.40 35.34 -1.25
CA LEU A 522 -22.71 34.26 -0.52
C LEU A 522 -22.23 33.17 -1.46
N THR A 523 -23.07 32.79 -2.41
CA THR A 523 -22.75 31.79 -3.42
C THR A 523 -21.65 32.30 -4.35
N LEU A 524 -21.70 33.58 -4.74
CA LEU A 524 -20.67 34.22 -5.54
C LEU A 524 -19.31 34.26 -4.82
N LEU A 525 -19.29 34.64 -3.54
CA LEU A 525 -18.06 34.69 -2.75
C LEU A 525 -17.47 33.29 -2.52
N TRP A 526 -18.32 32.28 -2.29
CA TRP A 526 -17.90 30.89 -2.23
C TRP A 526 -17.28 30.43 -3.56
N SER A 527 -17.95 30.69 -4.68
CA SER A 527 -17.45 30.37 -6.03
C SER A 527 -16.13 31.08 -6.32
N LEU A 528 -15.94 32.31 -5.84
CA LEU A 528 -14.67 33.04 -5.94
C LEU A 528 -13.55 32.33 -5.15
N ILE A 529 -13.81 31.89 -3.92
CA ILE A 529 -12.85 31.16 -3.07
C ILE A 529 -12.42 29.83 -3.71
N VAL A 530 -13.35 29.14 -4.38
CA VAL A 530 -13.04 27.91 -5.12
C VAL A 530 -12.23 28.24 -6.39
N SER A 531 -12.64 29.26 -7.15
CA SER A 531 -12.05 29.61 -8.45
C SER A 531 -10.67 30.25 -8.36
N ILE A 532 -10.39 31.03 -7.30
CA ILE A 532 -9.10 31.72 -7.13
C ILE A 532 -7.91 30.75 -7.02
N TYR A 533 -8.15 29.52 -6.53
CA TYR A 533 -7.17 28.44 -6.53
C TYR A 533 -6.76 28.07 -7.96
N CYS A 534 -7.71 27.95 -8.89
CA CYS A 534 -7.43 27.64 -10.28
C CYS A 534 -6.71 28.80 -11.00
N VAL A 535 -7.07 30.05 -10.68
CA VAL A 535 -6.36 31.24 -11.19
C VAL A 535 -4.92 31.27 -10.71
N GLY A 536 -4.68 30.98 -9.43
CA GLY A 536 -3.33 30.81 -8.89
C GLY A 536 -2.56 29.72 -9.65
N GLY A 537 -3.19 28.56 -9.87
CA GLY A 537 -2.60 27.44 -10.62
C GLY A 537 -2.19 27.80 -12.04
N LEU A 538 -3.01 28.58 -12.74
CA LEU A 538 -2.71 29.11 -14.07
C LEU A 538 -1.44 29.99 -14.04
N VAL A 539 -1.38 30.96 -13.12
CA VAL A 539 -0.22 31.85 -12.96
C VAL A 539 1.04 31.03 -12.62
N GLY A 540 0.93 30.07 -11.72
CA GLY A 540 2.04 29.19 -11.32
C GLY A 540 2.59 28.38 -12.48
N CYS A 541 1.70 27.84 -13.31
CA CYS A 541 2.04 27.09 -14.52
C CYS A 541 2.75 27.96 -15.57
N LEU A 542 2.32 29.21 -15.77
CA LEU A 542 2.97 30.12 -16.73
C LEU A 542 4.36 30.57 -16.26
N CYS A 543 4.53 30.82 -14.96
CA CYS A 543 5.82 31.27 -14.42
C CYS A 543 6.89 30.16 -14.39
N ILE A 544 6.49 28.90 -14.32
CA ILE A 544 7.43 27.81 -13.99
C ILE A 544 8.38 27.42 -15.12
N GLY A 545 7.96 27.59 -16.38
CA GLY A 545 8.83 27.35 -17.53
C GLY A 545 10.11 28.17 -17.42
N TYR A 546 9.98 29.48 -17.19
CA TYR A 546 11.12 30.38 -17.01
C TYR A 546 11.90 30.13 -15.71
N LEU A 547 11.20 29.93 -14.59
CA LEU A 547 11.84 29.75 -13.28
C LEU A 547 12.67 28.47 -13.20
N SER A 548 12.15 27.36 -13.76
CA SER A 548 12.82 26.04 -13.71
C SER A 548 14.10 26.00 -14.54
N GLU A 549 14.15 26.74 -15.65
CA GLU A 549 15.36 26.91 -16.46
C GLU A 549 16.38 27.83 -15.78
N LYS A 550 15.93 28.98 -15.23
CA LYS A 550 16.86 29.95 -14.63
C LYS A 550 17.48 29.45 -13.32
N TYR A 551 16.67 28.86 -12.43
CA TYR A 551 17.11 28.55 -11.06
C TYR A 551 17.32 27.06 -10.78
N GLY A 552 16.84 26.17 -11.66
CA GLY A 552 16.85 24.73 -11.45
C GLY A 552 15.61 24.23 -10.70
N LYS A 553 15.26 22.95 -10.91
CA LYS A 553 14.01 22.35 -10.42
C LYS A 553 13.99 22.25 -8.89
N LYS A 554 15.11 21.85 -8.28
CA LYS A 554 15.23 21.75 -6.82
C LYS A 554 14.94 23.07 -6.12
N LYS A 555 15.54 24.17 -6.59
CA LYS A 555 15.35 25.50 -5.97
C LYS A 555 13.92 26.01 -6.12
N CYS A 556 13.29 25.78 -7.28
CA CYS A 556 11.89 26.10 -7.48
C CYS A 556 10.98 25.37 -6.51
N LEU A 557 11.22 24.07 -6.27
CA LEU A 557 10.46 23.29 -5.30
C LEU A 557 10.66 23.78 -3.85
N LEU A 558 11.88 24.16 -3.46
CA LEU A 558 12.14 24.73 -2.13
C LEU A 558 11.40 26.06 -1.91
N PHE A 559 11.42 26.95 -2.91
CA PHE A 559 10.65 28.19 -2.87
C PHE A 559 9.14 27.90 -2.80
N ASN A 560 8.69 26.88 -3.51
CA ASN A 560 7.30 26.45 -3.48
C ASN A 560 6.86 25.97 -2.09
N CYS A 561 7.71 25.23 -1.36
CA CYS A 561 7.41 24.82 0.02
C CYS A 561 7.17 26.04 0.93
N LEU A 562 7.94 27.13 0.76
CA LEU A 562 7.72 28.37 1.51
C LEU A 562 6.36 29.00 1.18
N LEU A 563 5.94 29.02 -0.09
CA LEU A 563 4.62 29.49 -0.49
C LEU A 563 3.49 28.69 0.18
N ILE A 564 3.61 27.37 0.25
CA ILE A 564 2.62 26.50 0.91
C ILE A 564 2.56 26.79 2.41
N ILE A 565 3.70 26.97 3.08
CA ILE A 565 3.74 27.30 4.52
C ILE A 565 3.08 28.65 4.77
N VAL A 566 3.38 29.67 3.96
CA VAL A 566 2.74 31.00 4.08
C VAL A 566 1.24 30.89 3.84
N ALA A 567 0.79 30.13 2.84
CA ALA A 567 -0.62 29.88 2.57
C ALA A 567 -1.32 29.17 3.75
N ALA A 568 -0.67 28.17 4.34
CA ALA A 568 -1.17 27.43 5.49
C ALA A 568 -1.35 28.32 6.72
N LEU A 569 -0.42 29.25 6.96
CA LEU A 569 -0.55 30.23 8.04
C LEU A 569 -1.72 31.19 7.79
N HIS A 570 -1.90 31.68 6.55
CA HIS A 570 -3.04 32.55 6.22
C HIS A 570 -4.39 31.87 6.45
N VAL A 571 -4.55 30.62 6.00
CA VAL A 571 -5.82 29.89 6.22
C VAL A 571 -5.98 29.45 7.67
N GLY A 572 -4.90 29.05 8.34
CA GLY A 572 -4.94 28.64 9.75
C GLY A 572 -5.37 29.78 10.68
N PHE A 573 -4.91 31.01 10.44
CA PHE A 573 -5.28 32.17 11.26
C PHE A 573 -6.56 32.89 10.80
N SER A 574 -7.21 32.45 9.72
CA SER A 574 -8.37 33.16 9.16
C SER A 574 -9.57 33.22 10.10
N LYS A 575 -9.84 32.13 10.84
CA LYS A 575 -10.96 32.06 11.80
C LYS A 575 -10.69 32.89 13.06
N PRO A 576 -9.52 32.78 13.73
CA PRO A 576 -9.16 33.68 14.83
C PRO A 576 -9.18 35.16 14.44
N ALA A 577 -8.72 35.50 13.23
CA ALA A 577 -8.69 36.87 12.73
C ALA A 577 -10.03 37.37 12.17
N LYS A 578 -11.07 36.53 12.14
CA LYS A 578 -12.39 36.84 11.57
C LYS A 578 -12.28 37.48 10.17
N SER A 579 -11.49 36.86 9.29
CA SER A 579 -11.27 37.35 7.93
C SER A 579 -11.40 36.24 6.90
N PHE A 580 -12.38 36.40 6.00
CA PHE A 580 -12.51 35.55 4.82
C PHE A 580 -11.56 35.96 3.69
N GLU A 581 -11.02 37.18 3.72
CA GLU A 581 -9.99 37.66 2.78
C GLU A 581 -8.69 36.88 2.93
N MET A 582 -8.31 36.52 4.17
CA MET A 582 -7.16 35.66 4.42
C MET A 582 -7.31 34.26 3.78
N ILE A 583 -8.54 33.75 3.70
CA ILE A 583 -8.85 32.49 3.01
C ILE A 583 -8.63 32.65 1.51
N LEU A 584 -9.07 33.78 0.94
CA LEU A 584 -8.88 34.08 -0.48
C LEU A 584 -7.39 34.14 -0.85
N ILE A 585 -6.59 34.86 -0.07
CA ILE A 585 -5.13 34.97 -0.26
C ILE A 585 -4.47 33.59 -0.09
N GLY A 586 -4.82 32.85 0.96
CA GLY A 586 -4.29 31.51 1.20
C GLY A 586 -4.61 30.54 0.05
N ARG A 587 -5.83 30.57 -0.48
CA ARG A 587 -6.23 29.74 -1.63
C ARG A 587 -5.55 30.15 -2.93
N ALA A 588 -5.34 31.45 -3.16
CA ALA A 588 -4.56 31.93 -4.31
C ALA A 588 -3.12 31.44 -4.26
N LEU A 589 -2.47 31.49 -3.08
CA LEU A 589 -1.10 31.00 -2.87
C LEU A 589 -1.02 29.47 -2.99
N TYR A 590 -1.98 28.72 -2.45
CA TYR A 590 -2.06 27.27 -2.66
C TYR A 590 -2.24 26.93 -4.14
N GLY A 591 -3.04 27.71 -4.87
CA GLY A 591 -3.20 27.60 -6.31
C GLY A 591 -1.88 27.81 -7.05
N LEU A 592 -1.20 28.92 -6.78
CA LEU A 592 0.12 29.26 -7.34
C LEU A 592 1.10 28.10 -7.14
N SER A 593 1.12 27.55 -5.93
CA SER A 593 1.95 26.40 -5.61
C SER A 593 1.57 25.14 -6.36
N ALA A 594 0.28 24.84 -6.48
CA ALA A 594 -0.19 23.65 -7.19
C ALA A 594 0.21 23.68 -8.68
N GLY A 595 0.12 24.86 -9.32
CA GLY A 595 0.55 25.07 -10.70
C GLY A 595 2.05 24.81 -10.89
N VAL A 596 2.88 25.25 -9.94
CA VAL A 596 4.32 24.99 -9.93
C VAL A 596 4.62 23.50 -9.69
N CYS A 597 4.02 22.90 -8.67
CA CYS A 597 4.28 21.51 -8.27
C CYS A 597 3.93 20.50 -9.36
N LEU A 598 2.74 20.58 -9.96
CA LEU A 598 2.28 19.59 -10.94
C LEU A 598 3.23 19.49 -12.14
N ASN A 599 3.83 20.60 -12.58
CA ASN A 599 4.75 20.62 -13.71
C ASN A 599 6.17 20.21 -13.31
N VAL A 600 6.75 20.82 -12.27
CA VAL A 600 8.15 20.59 -11.91
C VAL A 600 8.35 19.19 -11.37
N HIS A 601 7.42 18.68 -10.58
CA HIS A 601 7.58 17.39 -9.94
C HIS A 601 7.63 16.25 -10.97
N ILE A 602 6.73 16.27 -11.97
CA ILE A 602 6.71 15.30 -13.06
C ILE A 602 8.01 15.36 -13.87
N GLN A 603 8.45 16.57 -14.25
CA GLN A 603 9.72 16.76 -14.96
C GLN A 603 10.90 16.25 -14.14
N TYR A 604 10.94 16.59 -12.86
CA TYR A 604 12.06 16.30 -12.00
C TYR A 604 12.19 14.80 -11.75
N ALA A 605 11.08 14.11 -11.45
CA ALA A 605 11.04 12.65 -11.30
C ALA A 605 11.48 11.92 -12.58
N GLY A 606 11.08 12.41 -13.76
CA GLY A 606 11.48 11.82 -15.04
C GLY A 606 12.97 12.04 -15.38
N GLU A 607 13.52 13.22 -15.08
CA GLU A 607 14.91 13.60 -15.39
C GLU A 607 15.94 12.90 -14.49
N ILE A 608 15.60 12.65 -13.22
CA ILE A 608 16.48 11.93 -12.28
C ILE A 608 16.46 10.41 -12.47
N SER A 609 15.52 9.90 -13.27
CA SER A 609 15.30 8.45 -13.41
C SER A 609 16.08 7.86 -14.58
N PRO A 610 16.65 6.66 -14.42
CA PRO A 610 17.27 5.95 -15.53
C PRO A 610 16.21 5.58 -16.58
N LYS A 611 16.63 5.46 -17.85
CA LYS A 611 15.72 5.20 -18.99
C LYS A 611 14.76 4.03 -18.75
N LYS A 612 15.24 2.96 -18.09
CA LYS A 612 14.46 1.74 -17.78
C LYS A 612 13.34 1.94 -16.75
N LEU A 613 13.51 2.88 -15.81
CA LEU A 613 12.53 3.14 -14.73
C LEU A 613 11.71 4.41 -14.97
N ARG A 614 11.93 5.11 -16.09
CA ARG A 614 11.31 6.40 -16.36
C ARG A 614 9.77 6.32 -16.46
N GLY A 615 9.22 5.25 -17.03
CA GLY A 615 7.77 5.02 -17.06
C GLY A 615 7.15 4.90 -15.66
N PHE A 616 7.77 4.10 -14.79
CA PHE A 616 7.37 3.98 -13.39
C PHE A 616 7.51 5.31 -12.63
N ALA A 617 8.64 6.02 -12.81
CA ALA A 617 8.87 7.31 -12.17
C ALA A 617 7.85 8.38 -12.59
N ASN A 618 7.40 8.36 -13.85
CA ASN A 618 6.39 9.29 -14.36
C ASN A 618 4.97 8.98 -13.87
N THR A 619 4.68 7.72 -13.50
CA THR A 619 3.36 7.31 -12.98
C THR A 619 3.22 7.52 -11.47
N LEU A 620 4.33 7.65 -10.73
CA LEU A 620 4.33 7.95 -9.29
C LEU A 620 3.68 9.31 -8.93
N PRO A 621 4.00 10.45 -9.56
CA PRO A 621 3.42 11.73 -9.20
C PRO A 621 1.88 11.75 -9.26
N PRO A 622 1.21 11.15 -10.26
CA PRO A 622 -0.24 10.97 -10.25
C PRO A 622 -0.78 10.06 -9.13
N VAL A 623 -0.06 9.00 -8.74
CA VAL A 623 -0.43 8.15 -7.58
C VAL A 623 -0.40 8.96 -6.28
N PHE A 624 0.62 9.80 -6.09
CA PHE A 624 0.66 10.71 -4.94
C PHE A 624 -0.46 11.75 -4.97
N PHE A 625 -0.84 12.22 -6.15
CA PHE A 625 -1.98 13.13 -6.31
C PHE A 625 -3.30 12.49 -5.86
N THR A 626 -3.60 11.27 -6.28
CA THR A 626 -4.82 10.56 -5.86
C THR A 626 -4.77 10.14 -4.38
N LEU A 627 -3.59 9.79 -3.86
CA LEU A 627 -3.39 9.55 -2.43
C LEU A 627 -3.68 10.82 -1.62
N GLY A 628 -3.23 11.98 -2.09
CA GLY A 628 -3.56 13.28 -1.52
C GLY A 628 -5.06 13.54 -1.47
N LYS A 629 -5.77 13.27 -2.58
CA LYS A 629 -7.23 13.39 -2.63
C LYS A 629 -7.90 12.52 -1.56
N ALA A 630 -7.54 11.24 -1.49
CA ALA A 630 -8.10 10.30 -0.52
C ALA A 630 -7.79 10.73 0.93
N LEU A 631 -6.56 11.17 1.23
CA LEU A 631 -6.21 11.68 2.57
C LEU A 631 -7.00 12.94 2.93
N GLY A 632 -7.20 13.86 1.98
CA GLY A 632 -8.04 15.04 2.18
C GLY A 632 -9.49 14.70 2.48
N GLN A 633 -10.03 13.66 1.84
CA GLN A 633 -11.39 13.16 2.11
C GLN A 633 -11.50 12.49 3.48
N ILE A 634 -10.50 11.69 3.88
CA ILE A 634 -10.45 11.06 5.21
C ILE A 634 -10.39 12.15 6.29
N MET A 635 -9.43 13.08 6.19
CA MET A 635 -9.27 14.14 7.18
C MET A 635 -10.47 15.10 7.21
N GLY A 636 -11.16 15.26 6.08
CA GLY A 636 -12.38 16.04 5.95
C GLY A 636 -13.63 15.42 6.56
N LEU A 637 -13.61 14.16 6.99
CA LEU A 637 -14.77 13.55 7.65
C LEU A 637 -15.19 14.34 8.91
N ARG A 638 -16.50 14.34 9.18
CA ARG A 638 -17.11 15.00 10.34
C ARG A 638 -16.54 14.46 11.67
N ASP A 639 -16.16 13.19 11.70
CA ASP A 639 -15.58 12.52 12.88
C ASP A 639 -14.12 12.94 13.18
N LEU A 640 -13.46 13.62 12.22
CA LEU A 640 -12.05 14.03 12.32
C LEU A 640 -11.93 15.56 12.38
N LEU A 641 -11.39 16.18 11.33
CA LEU A 641 -11.11 17.62 11.30
C LEU A 641 -12.14 18.41 10.50
N GLY A 642 -13.13 17.75 9.88
CA GLY A 642 -14.23 18.36 9.14
C GLY A 642 -15.30 19.02 10.01
N THR A 643 -14.98 19.40 11.24
CA THR A 643 -15.90 20.00 12.20
C THR A 643 -15.93 21.52 12.11
N GLU A 644 -17.00 22.14 12.62
CA GLU A 644 -17.15 23.59 12.67
C GLU A 644 -16.01 24.28 13.44
N SER A 645 -15.44 23.62 14.45
CA SER A 645 -14.31 24.14 15.22
C SER A 645 -12.98 24.04 14.47
N LEU A 646 -12.71 22.92 13.78
CA LEU A 646 -11.36 22.55 13.30
C LEU A 646 -11.11 22.73 11.79
N TRP A 647 -12.11 23.14 11.00
CA TRP A 647 -11.96 23.24 9.53
C TRP A 647 -10.77 24.10 9.05
N HIS A 648 -10.40 25.15 9.79
CA HIS A 648 -9.26 26.01 9.44
C HIS A 648 -7.91 25.29 9.63
N LEU A 649 -7.80 24.42 10.64
CA LEU A 649 -6.63 23.56 10.85
C LEU A 649 -6.57 22.44 9.80
N LEU A 650 -7.72 21.92 9.37
CA LEU A 650 -7.80 20.96 8.27
C LEU A 650 -7.14 21.52 7.01
N LEU A 651 -7.49 22.74 6.60
CA LEU A 651 -6.89 23.40 5.44
C LEU A 651 -5.42 23.80 5.65
N ALA A 652 -5.01 24.10 6.88
CA ALA A 652 -3.62 24.44 7.22
C ALA A 652 -2.69 23.23 7.30
N SER A 653 -3.21 22.01 7.47
CA SER A 653 -2.43 20.78 7.64
C SER A 653 -1.44 20.48 6.49
N CYS A 654 -1.69 21.01 5.29
CA CYS A 654 -0.76 20.93 4.15
C CYS A 654 0.63 21.53 4.45
N GLY A 655 0.71 22.49 5.38
CA GLY A 655 1.98 23.05 5.82
C GLY A 655 2.95 22.00 6.39
N ILE A 656 2.44 20.92 6.98
CA ILE A 656 3.25 19.83 7.55
C ILE A 656 4.00 19.08 6.44
N GLY A 657 3.32 18.74 5.35
CA GLY A 657 3.96 18.06 4.21
C GLY A 657 4.95 18.97 3.47
N ALA A 658 4.69 20.28 3.42
CA ALA A 658 5.64 21.24 2.87
C ALA A 658 6.88 21.40 3.75
N LEU A 659 6.72 21.43 5.08
CA LEU A 659 7.84 21.46 6.03
C LEU A 659 8.71 20.20 5.89
N PHE A 660 8.09 19.02 5.74
CA PHE A 660 8.80 17.78 5.47
C PHE A 660 9.67 17.90 4.22
N GLN A 661 9.11 18.34 3.07
CA GLN A 661 9.91 18.51 1.86
C GLN A 661 10.98 19.60 2.00
N LEU A 662 10.71 20.70 2.71
CA LEU A 662 11.68 21.77 2.94
C LEU A 662 12.92 21.26 3.72
N ILE A 663 12.72 20.35 4.69
CA ILE A 663 13.81 19.76 5.48
C ILE A 663 14.59 18.73 4.66
N PHE A 664 13.91 17.85 3.92
CA PHE A 664 14.58 16.70 3.28
C PHE A 664 15.09 16.94 1.86
N LEU A 665 14.44 17.79 1.07
CA LEU A 665 14.84 18.07 -0.32
C LEU A 665 16.27 18.66 -0.48
N PRO A 666 16.79 19.50 0.44
CA PRO A 666 18.16 20.01 0.37
C PRO A 666 19.26 18.94 0.30
N PHE A 667 19.02 17.75 0.84
CA PHE A 667 20.00 16.64 0.85
C PHE A 667 20.14 15.91 -0.49
N PHE A 668 19.23 16.16 -1.45
CA PHE A 668 19.24 15.53 -2.76
C PHE A 668 19.92 16.41 -3.82
N PRO A 669 20.57 15.82 -4.84
CA PRO A 669 21.22 16.59 -5.90
C PRO A 669 20.16 17.22 -6.82
N GLU A 670 20.57 18.19 -7.63
CA GLU A 670 19.75 18.75 -8.72
C GLU A 670 19.70 17.77 -9.91
N SER A 671 18.78 18.00 -10.85
CA SER A 671 18.61 17.17 -12.05
C SER A 671 19.91 17.01 -12.85
N PRO A 672 20.38 15.77 -13.13
CA PRO A 672 21.61 15.57 -13.91
C PRO A 672 21.56 16.19 -15.32
N PRO A 673 20.46 16.05 -16.10
CA PRO A 673 20.31 16.78 -17.36
C PRO A 673 20.43 18.30 -17.22
N TYR A 674 19.85 18.90 -16.17
CA TYR A 674 19.96 20.34 -15.93
C TYR A 674 21.42 20.78 -15.68
N LEU A 675 22.16 20.03 -14.86
CA LEU A 675 23.57 20.33 -14.56
C LEU A 675 24.44 20.27 -15.82
N LEU A 676 24.25 19.27 -16.68
CA LEU A 676 25.09 19.08 -17.86
C LEU A 676 24.70 19.97 -19.04
N ILE A 677 23.41 20.08 -19.34
CA ILE A 677 22.90 20.77 -20.54
C ILE A 677 22.88 22.28 -20.30
N GLN A 678 22.32 22.75 -19.18
CA GLN A 678 22.14 24.18 -18.94
C GLN A 678 23.35 24.81 -18.23
N LYS A 679 23.93 24.16 -17.22
CA LYS A 679 25.10 24.69 -16.50
C LYS A 679 26.44 24.29 -17.12
N GLY A 680 26.48 23.26 -17.96
CA GLY A 680 27.72 22.73 -18.51
C GLY A 680 28.60 21.97 -17.51
N ASP A 681 28.09 21.67 -16.32
CA ASP A 681 28.82 21.06 -15.21
C ASP A 681 28.81 19.52 -15.34
N LYS A 682 29.86 18.98 -15.99
CA LYS A 682 30.01 17.54 -16.22
C LYS A 682 30.32 16.78 -14.93
N GLU A 683 31.13 17.35 -14.04
CA GLU A 683 31.49 16.73 -12.77
C GLU A 683 30.31 16.68 -11.81
N GLY A 684 29.55 17.78 -11.71
CA GLY A 684 28.31 17.84 -10.94
C GLY A 684 27.26 16.86 -11.45
N CYS A 685 27.14 16.69 -12.78
CA CYS A 685 26.25 15.69 -13.39
C CYS A 685 26.64 14.26 -12.98
N LEU A 686 27.92 13.89 -13.12
CA LEU A 686 28.41 12.57 -12.73
C LEU A 686 28.22 12.32 -11.23
N LYS A 687 28.48 13.33 -10.39
CA LYS A 687 28.26 13.25 -8.94
C LYS A 687 26.78 13.05 -8.61
N ALA A 688 25.88 13.74 -9.30
CA ALA A 688 24.43 13.59 -9.12
C ALA A 688 23.96 12.19 -9.56
N MET A 689 24.45 11.67 -10.68
CA MET A 689 24.13 10.31 -11.15
C MET A 689 24.63 9.25 -10.17
N LYS A 690 25.87 9.35 -9.70
CA LYS A 690 26.41 8.45 -8.65
C LYS A 690 25.59 8.52 -7.37
N GLN A 691 25.19 9.73 -6.98
CA GLN A 691 24.36 9.94 -5.81
C GLN A 691 22.95 9.33 -5.96
N LEU A 692 22.34 9.34 -7.15
CA LEU A 692 20.98 8.86 -7.37
C LEU A 692 20.93 7.35 -7.69
N TRP A 693 21.88 6.85 -8.48
CA TRP A 693 21.86 5.52 -9.09
C TRP A 693 22.91 4.54 -8.54
N GLY A 694 23.71 4.97 -7.55
CA GLY A 694 24.74 4.16 -6.90
C GLY A 694 26.14 4.30 -7.49
N GLU A 695 27.06 3.39 -7.14
CA GLU A 695 28.36 3.26 -7.79
C GLU A 695 28.24 2.34 -9.01
N GLY A 696 28.61 2.84 -10.19
CA GLY A 696 28.49 2.12 -11.46
C GLY A 696 29.16 2.87 -12.61
N ASN A 697 29.40 2.16 -13.72
CA ASN A 697 29.93 2.79 -14.93
C ASN A 697 28.78 3.43 -15.73
N TYR A 698 28.63 4.74 -15.58
CA TYR A 698 27.60 5.55 -16.25
C TYR A 698 28.08 6.22 -17.53
N GLN A 699 29.19 5.74 -18.11
CA GLN A 699 29.78 6.37 -19.30
C GLN A 699 28.81 6.36 -20.49
N GLU A 700 28.08 5.26 -20.71
CA GLU A 700 27.07 5.17 -21.78
C GLU A 700 25.93 6.19 -21.58
N ASP A 701 25.38 6.29 -20.37
CA ASP A 701 24.34 7.29 -20.04
C ASP A 701 24.87 8.74 -20.16
N MET A 702 26.14 8.97 -19.81
CA MET A 702 26.81 10.27 -19.95
C MET A 702 27.05 10.62 -21.41
N ASP A 703 27.50 9.65 -22.22
CA ASP A 703 27.72 9.83 -23.65
C ASP A 703 26.39 10.10 -24.38
N ASP A 704 25.31 9.43 -23.96
CA ASP A 704 23.97 9.70 -24.46
C ASP A 704 23.49 11.12 -24.10
N LEU A 705 23.72 11.58 -22.87
CA LEU A 705 23.40 12.97 -22.48
C LEU A 705 24.31 14.00 -23.18
N MET A 706 25.55 13.65 -23.50
CA MET A 706 26.44 14.51 -24.30
C MET A 706 25.99 14.61 -25.76
N LYS A 707 25.59 13.49 -26.38
CA LYS A 707 24.95 13.49 -27.71
C LYS A 707 23.68 14.33 -27.71
N GLU A 708 22.87 14.22 -26.64
CA GLU A 708 21.66 15.05 -26.48
C GLU A 708 22.02 16.54 -26.36
N LYS A 709 23.05 16.89 -25.59
CA LYS A 709 23.56 18.26 -25.49
C LYS A 709 24.07 18.80 -26.84
N GLU A 710 24.72 17.97 -27.65
CA GLU A 710 25.18 18.34 -28.99
C GLU A 710 24.02 18.57 -29.96
N ALA A 711 23.00 17.70 -29.93
CA ALA A 711 21.76 17.89 -30.70
C ALA A 711 20.95 19.13 -30.27
N LEU A 712 21.07 19.52 -28.99
CA LEU A 712 20.47 20.74 -28.45
C LEU A 712 21.29 22.00 -28.76
N LYS A 713 22.61 21.90 -29.01
CA LYS A 713 23.41 23.05 -29.50
C LYS A 713 22.96 23.52 -30.89
N SER A 714 22.48 22.61 -31.74
CA SER A 714 21.89 22.95 -33.03
C SER A 714 20.43 23.41 -32.94
N THR A 715 19.76 23.19 -31.80
CA THR A 715 18.32 23.42 -31.63
C THR A 715 18.06 24.21 -30.36
N LYS A 716 17.86 25.53 -30.48
CA LYS A 716 17.55 26.41 -29.33
C LYS A 716 16.33 25.85 -28.56
N THR A 717 16.35 25.93 -27.23
CA THR A 717 15.19 25.57 -26.39
C THR A 717 13.97 26.35 -26.86
N MET A 718 12.91 25.64 -27.26
CA MET A 718 11.78 26.27 -27.94
C MET A 718 10.87 26.95 -26.94
N GLY A 719 10.66 28.26 -27.11
CA GLY A 719 9.64 28.97 -26.35
C GLY A 719 8.25 28.43 -26.64
N VAL A 720 7.28 28.69 -25.75
CA VAL A 720 5.87 28.28 -25.92
C VAL A 720 5.31 28.73 -27.28
N LEU A 721 5.60 29.96 -27.69
CA LEU A 721 5.13 30.53 -28.96
C LEU A 721 5.84 29.91 -30.18
N GLU A 722 7.10 29.51 -30.03
CA GLU A 722 7.87 28.84 -31.08
C GLU A 722 7.36 27.42 -31.29
N LEU A 723 7.08 26.69 -30.19
CA LEU A 723 6.53 25.34 -30.21
C LEU A 723 5.18 25.26 -30.94
N ILE A 724 4.29 26.23 -30.72
CA ILE A 724 2.97 26.26 -31.39
C ILE A 724 3.11 26.50 -32.90
N LYS A 725 4.14 27.25 -33.33
CA LYS A 725 4.35 27.60 -34.75
C LYS A 725 5.10 26.51 -35.52
N GLU A 726 5.85 25.66 -34.83
CA GLU A 726 6.73 24.65 -35.41
C GLU A 726 5.97 23.62 -36.27
N PRO A 727 6.21 23.55 -37.59
CA PRO A 727 5.49 22.62 -38.47
C PRO A 727 5.73 21.14 -38.17
N SER A 728 6.94 20.79 -37.73
CA SER A 728 7.34 19.40 -37.48
C SER A 728 6.61 18.76 -36.28
N LEU A 729 6.18 19.57 -35.30
CA LEU A 729 5.56 19.11 -34.06
C LEU A 729 4.03 19.29 -34.03
N ARG A 730 3.41 19.74 -35.12
CA ARG A 730 1.96 20.05 -35.17
C ARG A 730 1.08 18.86 -34.79
N TRP A 731 1.41 17.66 -35.26
CA TRP A 731 0.64 16.46 -34.91
C TRP A 731 0.79 16.06 -33.44
N GLN A 732 1.99 16.20 -32.87
CA GLN A 732 2.23 15.99 -31.45
C GLN A 732 1.48 17.02 -30.60
N MET A 733 1.45 18.28 -31.03
CA MET A 733 0.69 19.35 -30.39
C MET A 733 -0.83 19.13 -30.49
N ASN A 734 -1.34 18.66 -31.63
CA ASN A 734 -2.76 18.34 -31.80
C ASN A 734 -3.18 17.17 -30.90
N ILE A 735 -2.35 16.15 -30.76
CA ILE A 735 -2.59 15.03 -29.84
C ILE A 735 -2.52 15.48 -28.39
N LEU A 736 -1.54 16.32 -28.03
CA LEU A 736 -1.47 16.95 -26.70
C LEU A 736 -2.76 17.71 -26.40
N PHE A 737 -3.19 18.58 -27.31
CA PHE A 737 -4.41 19.36 -27.17
C PHE A 737 -5.63 18.46 -27.01
N LEU A 738 -5.77 17.44 -27.86
CA LEU A 738 -6.84 16.44 -27.78
C LEU A 738 -6.87 15.77 -26.40
N LEU A 739 -5.76 15.18 -25.96
CA LEU A 739 -5.69 14.42 -24.70
C LEU A 739 -5.99 15.31 -23.48
N VAL A 740 -5.44 16.52 -23.44
CA VAL A 740 -5.64 17.45 -22.31
C VAL A 740 -7.07 17.99 -22.29
N MET A 741 -7.63 18.36 -23.44
CA MET A 741 -9.02 18.79 -23.53
C MET A 741 -9.98 17.67 -23.15
N THR A 742 -9.73 16.44 -23.59
CA THR A 742 -10.54 15.27 -23.22
C THR A 742 -10.43 14.97 -21.72
N LEU A 743 -9.23 15.04 -21.13
CA LEU A 743 -9.06 14.85 -19.69
C LEU A 743 -9.87 15.85 -18.87
N GLN A 744 -9.99 17.08 -19.36
CA GLN A 744 -10.76 18.10 -18.69
C GLN A 744 -12.27 17.90 -18.90
N LEU A 745 -12.68 17.70 -20.16
CA LEU A 745 -14.07 17.52 -20.57
C LEU A 745 -14.61 16.09 -20.37
N CYS A 746 -13.90 15.22 -19.65
CA CYS A 746 -14.39 13.87 -19.36
C CYS A 746 -15.54 13.85 -18.34
N GLY A 747 -15.75 14.95 -17.60
CA GLY A 747 -16.80 15.07 -16.58
C GLY A 747 -16.36 14.72 -15.15
N LEU A 748 -15.14 14.22 -14.95
CA LEU A 748 -14.66 13.82 -13.62
C LEU A 748 -14.52 15.00 -12.65
N ASN A 749 -13.97 16.13 -13.10
CA ASN A 749 -13.82 17.32 -12.26
C ASN A 749 -15.18 17.90 -11.83
N ALA A 750 -16.19 17.79 -12.70
CA ALA A 750 -17.56 18.19 -12.37
C ALA A 750 -18.15 17.28 -11.28
N ILE A 751 -17.96 15.96 -11.39
CA ILE A 751 -18.36 15.01 -10.35
C ILE A 751 -17.64 15.32 -9.05
N TYR A 752 -16.35 15.69 -9.05
CA TYR A 752 -15.58 15.99 -7.84
C TYR A 752 -15.92 17.32 -7.17
N PHE A 753 -16.07 18.41 -7.92
CA PHE A 753 -16.41 19.72 -7.34
C PHE A 753 -17.82 19.76 -6.79
N TYR A 754 -18.73 18.99 -7.39
CA TYR A 754 -20.16 18.97 -7.03
C TYR A 754 -20.61 17.61 -6.52
N THR A 755 -19.70 16.82 -5.93
CA THR A 755 -20.01 15.44 -5.50
C THR A 755 -21.20 15.42 -4.54
N PHE A 756 -21.25 16.35 -3.60
CA PHE A 756 -22.32 16.40 -2.59
C PHE A 756 -23.64 16.80 -3.22
N GLU A 757 -23.64 17.75 -4.14
CA GLU A 757 -24.82 18.15 -4.92
C GLU A 757 -25.32 17.02 -5.81
N VAL A 758 -24.44 16.34 -6.55
CA VAL A 758 -24.79 15.20 -7.42
C VAL A 758 -25.43 14.07 -6.61
N PHE A 759 -24.86 13.72 -5.46
CA PHE A 759 -25.43 12.70 -4.57
C PHE A 759 -26.71 13.15 -3.87
N ARG A 760 -26.86 14.44 -3.56
CA ARG A 760 -28.12 15.00 -3.05
C ARG A 760 -29.22 14.95 -4.10
N THR A 761 -28.92 15.21 -5.38
CA THR A 761 -29.87 15.05 -6.50
C THR A 761 -30.29 13.59 -6.70
N ALA A 762 -29.46 12.63 -6.27
CA ALA A 762 -29.77 11.20 -6.25
C ALA A 762 -30.61 10.75 -5.02
N ARG A 763 -31.01 11.69 -4.13
CA ARG A 763 -31.76 11.44 -2.88
C ARG A 763 -31.09 10.46 -1.91
N LEU A 764 -29.77 10.50 -1.82
CA LEU A 764 -29.04 9.77 -0.78
C LEU A 764 -29.10 10.55 0.53
N ASP A 765 -29.13 9.84 1.65
CA ASP A 765 -29.12 10.46 2.98
C ASP A 765 -27.88 11.34 3.16
N GLU A 766 -28.07 12.57 3.65
CA GLU A 766 -26.99 13.56 3.77
C GLU A 766 -25.82 13.08 4.65
N ASP A 767 -26.09 12.18 5.58
CA ASP A 767 -25.08 11.60 6.46
C ASP A 767 -24.21 10.54 5.76
N LEU A 768 -24.70 9.92 4.68
CA LEU A 768 -23.95 8.92 3.91
C LEU A 768 -23.07 9.56 2.83
N ILE A 769 -23.43 10.76 2.34
CA ILE A 769 -22.75 11.44 1.24
C ILE A 769 -21.21 11.59 1.46
N PRO A 770 -20.71 12.01 2.63
CA PRO A 770 -19.26 12.14 2.87
C PRO A 770 -18.51 10.80 2.76
N TYR A 771 -19.13 9.70 3.19
CA TYR A 771 -18.55 8.35 3.13
C TYR A 771 -18.58 7.78 1.71
N ILE A 772 -19.63 8.06 0.93
CA ILE A 772 -19.71 7.66 -0.48
C ILE A 772 -18.65 8.42 -1.29
N SER A 773 -18.46 9.72 -1.04
CA SER A 773 -17.39 10.51 -1.66
C SER A 773 -15.99 9.98 -1.31
N LEU A 774 -15.78 9.58 -0.06
CA LEU A 774 -14.54 8.91 0.35
C LEU A 774 -14.32 7.60 -0.41
N GLY A 775 -15.37 6.78 -0.58
CA GLY A 775 -15.29 5.56 -1.37
C GLY A 775 -14.84 5.84 -2.81
N VAL A 776 -15.37 6.90 -3.43
CA VAL A 776 -14.98 7.32 -4.79
C VAL A 776 -13.48 7.61 -4.88
N GLY A 777 -12.90 8.35 -3.92
CA GLY A 777 -11.46 8.64 -3.94
C GLY A 777 -10.56 7.44 -3.60
N ILE A 778 -11.01 6.53 -2.73
CA ILE A 778 -10.29 5.27 -2.46
C ILE A 778 -10.27 4.38 -3.72
N CYS A 779 -11.40 4.30 -4.44
CA CYS A 779 -11.47 3.56 -5.70
C CYS A 779 -10.58 4.18 -6.79
N GLU A 780 -10.52 5.52 -6.87
CA GLU A 780 -9.59 6.20 -7.78
C GLU A 780 -8.12 5.86 -7.46
N LEU A 781 -7.75 5.88 -6.17
CA LEU A 781 -6.40 5.52 -5.73
C LEU A 781 -6.04 4.09 -6.12
N PHE A 782 -6.93 3.13 -5.84
CA PHE A 782 -6.71 1.73 -6.20
C PHE A 782 -6.58 1.55 -7.71
N SER A 783 -7.46 2.17 -8.50
CA SER A 783 -7.39 2.13 -9.95
C SER A 783 -6.12 2.74 -10.51
N MET A 784 -5.58 3.78 -9.87
CA MET A 784 -4.33 4.40 -10.30
C MET A 784 -3.11 3.50 -10.02
N ILE A 785 -3.09 2.82 -8.88
CA ILE A 785 -2.06 1.82 -8.57
C ILE A 785 -2.13 0.66 -9.57
N LEU A 786 -3.34 0.20 -9.92
CA LEU A 786 -3.53 -0.79 -10.98
C LEU A 786 -3.02 -0.29 -12.34
N CYS A 787 -3.32 0.97 -12.71
CA CYS A 787 -2.82 1.57 -13.94
C CYS A 787 -1.29 1.51 -14.03
N SER A 788 -0.60 1.89 -12.95
CA SER A 788 0.88 1.88 -12.91
C SER A 788 1.48 0.48 -13.15
N SER A 789 0.78 -0.59 -12.77
CA SER A 789 1.21 -1.97 -12.99
C SER A 789 0.86 -2.50 -14.38
N ILE A 790 -0.21 -1.99 -15.00
CA ILE A 790 -0.79 -2.47 -16.27
C ILE A 790 -0.21 -1.72 -17.48
N ILE A 791 0.16 -0.45 -17.32
CA ILE A 791 0.57 0.47 -18.41
C ILE A 791 1.76 -0.05 -19.22
N ASP A 792 2.72 -0.70 -18.57
CA ASP A 792 3.88 -1.29 -19.26
C ASP A 792 3.58 -2.63 -19.90
N ARG A 793 2.49 -3.32 -19.50
CA ARG A 793 2.05 -4.58 -20.11
C ARG A 793 1.21 -4.34 -21.36
N PHE A 794 0.17 -3.51 -21.30
CA PHE A 794 -0.81 -3.37 -22.38
C PHE A 794 -0.50 -2.24 -23.39
N GLY A 795 0.41 -1.32 -23.05
CA GLY A 795 0.69 -0.16 -23.91
C GLY A 795 -0.26 1.02 -23.65
N ARG A 796 0.16 2.22 -24.06
CA ARG A 796 -0.52 3.47 -23.69
C ARG A 796 -1.75 3.70 -24.56
N ARG A 797 -1.66 3.37 -25.86
CA ARG A 797 -2.75 3.57 -26.81
C ARG A 797 -3.98 2.76 -26.42
N MET A 798 -3.79 1.47 -26.10
CA MET A 798 -4.88 0.56 -25.72
C MET A 798 -5.63 1.03 -24.47
N LEU A 799 -4.90 1.47 -23.44
CA LEU A 799 -5.49 1.98 -22.20
C LEU A 799 -6.31 3.26 -22.42
N LEU A 800 -5.87 4.14 -23.33
CA LEU A 800 -6.57 5.40 -23.60
C LEU A 800 -7.89 5.19 -24.32
N TRP A 801 -7.89 4.60 -25.53
CA TRP A 801 -9.12 4.47 -26.30
C TRP A 801 -10.11 3.51 -25.62
N GLY A 802 -9.61 2.41 -25.02
CA GLY A 802 -10.45 1.48 -24.27
C GLY A 802 -11.07 2.12 -23.04
N GLY A 803 -10.31 2.94 -22.32
CA GLY A 803 -10.78 3.69 -21.17
C GLY A 803 -11.84 4.74 -21.54
N TYR A 804 -11.63 5.51 -22.60
CA TYR A 804 -12.61 6.50 -23.06
C TYR A 804 -13.94 5.86 -23.50
N TRP A 805 -13.91 4.73 -24.21
CA TRP A 805 -15.12 4.00 -24.59
C TRP A 805 -15.86 3.42 -23.38
N LEU A 806 -15.12 2.85 -22.42
CA LEU A 806 -15.70 2.33 -21.19
C LEU A 806 -16.37 3.46 -20.39
N MET A 807 -15.72 4.61 -20.25
CA MET A 807 -16.28 5.77 -19.57
C MET A 807 -17.53 6.31 -20.27
N ALA A 808 -17.53 6.41 -21.61
CA ALA A 808 -18.69 6.84 -22.38
C ALA A 808 -19.88 5.91 -22.16
N LEU A 809 -19.66 4.60 -22.25
CA LEU A 809 -20.68 3.58 -21.98
C LEU A 809 -21.23 3.71 -20.56
N VAL A 810 -20.37 3.84 -19.56
CA VAL A 810 -20.79 3.98 -18.15
C VAL A 810 -21.60 5.25 -17.92
N LEU A 811 -21.22 6.39 -18.52
CA LEU A 811 -21.99 7.63 -18.42
C LEU A 811 -23.37 7.51 -19.07
N THR A 812 -23.51 6.81 -20.20
CA THR A 812 -24.84 6.59 -20.80
C THR A 812 -25.75 5.76 -19.90
N PHE A 813 -25.21 4.72 -19.24
CA PHE A 813 -25.96 3.95 -18.25
C PHE A 813 -26.28 4.76 -16.99
N LEU A 814 -25.37 5.62 -16.53
CA LEU A 814 -25.63 6.53 -15.41
C LEU A 814 -26.82 7.47 -15.71
N VAL A 815 -26.91 8.02 -16.91
CA VAL A 815 -28.05 8.85 -17.32
C VAL A 815 -29.34 8.03 -17.32
N ALA A 816 -29.32 6.81 -17.88
CA ALA A 816 -30.46 5.92 -17.88
C ALA A 816 -30.96 5.61 -16.46
N THR A 817 -30.06 5.35 -15.50
CA THR A 817 -30.46 5.08 -14.11
C THR A 817 -30.97 6.34 -13.39
N LEU A 818 -30.39 7.51 -13.68
CA LEU A 818 -30.86 8.78 -13.10
C LEU A 818 -32.25 9.18 -13.62
N LEU A 819 -32.63 8.80 -14.84
CA LEU A 819 -33.97 9.02 -15.39
C LEU A 819 -35.03 8.09 -14.76
N LEU A 820 -34.63 6.86 -14.40
CA LEU A 820 -35.51 5.87 -13.79
C LEU A 820 -35.58 5.98 -12.25
N LYS A 821 -34.89 6.97 -11.66
CA LYS A 821 -34.78 7.13 -10.21
C LYS A 821 -36.13 7.35 -9.51
N ASP A 822 -37.06 8.04 -10.17
CA ASP A 822 -38.36 8.38 -9.58
C ASP A 822 -39.34 7.18 -9.63
N GLN A 823 -39.03 6.16 -10.43
CA GLN A 823 -39.86 4.97 -10.59
C GLN A 823 -39.41 3.81 -9.68
N VAL A 824 -38.11 3.70 -9.37
CA VAL A 824 -37.54 2.55 -8.66
C VAL A 824 -36.49 2.99 -7.63
N PHE A 825 -36.72 2.69 -6.35
CA PHE A 825 -35.86 3.14 -5.25
C PHE A 825 -34.41 2.60 -5.31
N TRP A 826 -34.19 1.41 -5.88
CA TRP A 826 -32.84 0.84 -6.02
C TRP A 826 -31.98 1.55 -7.09
N MET A 827 -32.58 2.36 -7.98
CA MET A 827 -31.84 3.01 -9.09
C MET A 827 -30.85 4.07 -8.61
N SER A 828 -31.08 4.70 -7.44
CA SER A 828 -30.12 5.61 -6.81
C SER A 828 -28.83 4.88 -6.44
N TYR A 829 -28.92 3.64 -5.92
CA TYR A 829 -27.75 2.83 -5.60
C TYR A 829 -27.00 2.36 -6.87
N CYS A 830 -27.74 1.98 -7.93
CA CYS A 830 -27.13 1.67 -9.22
C CYS A 830 -26.34 2.87 -9.79
N SER A 831 -26.89 4.09 -9.64
CA SER A 831 -26.22 5.32 -10.08
C SER A 831 -24.89 5.54 -9.33
N VAL A 832 -24.87 5.25 -8.03
CA VAL A 832 -23.62 5.27 -7.25
C VAL A 832 -22.62 4.27 -7.82
N ILE A 833 -23.00 3.01 -8.04
CA ILE A 833 -22.12 1.98 -8.61
C ILE A 833 -21.54 2.42 -9.96
N PHE A 834 -22.35 3.04 -10.83
CA PHE A 834 -21.84 3.56 -12.11
C PHE A 834 -20.87 4.73 -11.95
N ILE A 835 -21.05 5.60 -10.94
CA ILE A 835 -20.05 6.64 -10.62
C ILE A 835 -18.73 6.00 -10.17
N PHE A 836 -18.78 4.97 -9.33
CA PHE A 836 -17.58 4.21 -8.94
C PHE A 836 -16.90 3.57 -10.16
N LEU A 837 -17.67 2.92 -11.05
CA LEU A 837 -17.14 2.28 -12.25
C LEU A 837 -16.55 3.30 -13.23
N PHE A 838 -17.16 4.48 -13.35
CA PHE A 838 -16.66 5.60 -14.16
C PHE A 838 -15.30 6.08 -13.65
N VAL A 839 -15.15 6.26 -12.34
CA VAL A 839 -13.89 6.68 -11.70
C VAL A 839 -12.83 5.59 -11.83
N VAL A 840 -13.22 4.32 -11.71
CA VAL A 840 -12.31 3.18 -11.92
C VAL A 840 -11.80 3.14 -13.36
N ALA A 841 -12.68 3.32 -14.34
CA ALA A 841 -12.32 3.37 -15.76
C ALA A 841 -11.42 4.57 -16.08
N TYR A 842 -11.68 5.73 -15.48
CA TYR A 842 -10.81 6.91 -15.59
C TYR A 842 -9.41 6.64 -15.03
N GLY A 843 -9.33 6.07 -13.82
CA GLY A 843 -8.06 5.81 -13.14
C GLY A 843 -7.21 4.74 -13.83
N THR A 844 -7.83 3.66 -14.34
CA THR A 844 -7.09 2.58 -15.01
C THR A 844 -6.62 2.94 -16.42
N GLY A 845 -7.30 3.86 -17.11
CA GLY A 845 -6.98 4.26 -18.49
C GLY A 845 -6.48 5.71 -18.61
N PRO A 846 -7.39 6.68 -18.85
CA PRO A 846 -7.02 8.05 -19.22
C PRO A 846 -6.07 8.79 -18.27
N ALA A 847 -6.27 8.66 -16.96
CA ALA A 847 -5.53 9.43 -15.98
C ALA A 847 -4.01 9.16 -16.04
N GLY A 848 -3.62 7.88 -16.00
CA GLY A 848 -2.21 7.47 -16.00
C GLY A 848 -1.59 7.47 -17.40
N ALA A 849 -2.34 7.04 -18.41
CA ALA A 849 -1.81 6.89 -19.77
C ALA A 849 -1.60 8.25 -20.46
N SER A 850 -2.50 9.22 -20.30
CA SER A 850 -2.37 10.53 -20.96
C SER A 850 -1.12 11.28 -20.50
N ILE A 851 -0.83 11.29 -19.19
CA ILE A 851 0.36 11.95 -18.64
C ILE A 851 1.64 11.30 -19.18
N SER A 852 1.67 9.97 -19.26
CA SER A 852 2.81 9.24 -19.83
C SER A 852 3.03 9.60 -21.30
N VAL A 853 1.97 9.62 -22.10
CA VAL A 853 2.02 10.01 -23.51
C VAL A 853 2.52 11.45 -23.68
N MET A 854 2.03 12.39 -22.88
CA MET A 854 2.46 13.80 -22.94
C MET A 854 3.97 13.98 -22.74
N ILE A 855 4.61 13.11 -21.96
CA ILE A 855 6.05 13.17 -21.70
C ILE A 855 6.84 12.45 -22.80
N GLU A 856 6.30 11.34 -23.31
CA GLU A 856 6.95 10.45 -24.27
C GLU A 856 6.94 11.02 -25.71
N ILE A 857 5.94 11.81 -26.10
CA ILE A 857 5.82 12.36 -27.48
C ILE A 857 6.73 13.56 -27.75
N PHE A 858 7.13 14.33 -26.73
CA PHE A 858 7.97 15.51 -26.91
C PHE A 858 9.44 15.24 -26.57
N ASN A 859 10.30 15.81 -27.41
CA ASN A 859 11.73 15.89 -27.14
C ASN A 859 12.01 16.84 -25.96
N GLN A 860 13.20 16.73 -25.37
CA GLN A 860 13.57 17.47 -24.17
C GLN A 860 13.51 19.01 -24.37
N SER A 861 13.81 19.50 -25.58
CA SER A 861 13.74 20.93 -25.93
C SER A 861 12.32 21.49 -25.96
N ALA A 862 11.33 20.69 -26.34
CA ALA A 862 9.92 21.11 -26.40
C ALA A 862 9.12 20.69 -25.16
N ARG A 863 9.58 19.70 -24.39
CA ARG A 863 8.84 19.10 -23.27
C ARG A 863 8.45 20.12 -22.20
N SER A 864 9.34 21.03 -21.82
CA SER A 864 9.04 22.05 -20.80
C SER A 864 7.88 22.95 -21.26
N SER A 865 7.99 23.50 -22.47
CA SER A 865 6.96 24.33 -23.10
C SER A 865 5.64 23.58 -23.34
N ALA A 866 5.69 22.30 -23.75
CA ALA A 866 4.51 21.47 -23.94
C ALA A 866 3.75 21.22 -22.62
N LEU A 867 4.47 20.99 -21.52
CA LEU A 867 3.87 20.83 -20.19
C LEU A 867 3.25 22.14 -19.69
N VAL A 868 3.87 23.30 -19.95
CA VAL A 868 3.27 24.60 -19.65
C VAL A 868 1.96 24.81 -20.43
N ILE A 869 1.92 24.45 -21.72
CA ILE A 869 0.69 24.52 -22.54
C ILE A 869 -0.37 23.58 -21.97
N SER A 870 -0.01 22.34 -21.68
CA SER A 870 -0.90 21.33 -21.08
C SER A 870 -1.49 21.81 -19.75
N GLY A 871 -0.64 22.27 -18.83
CA GLY A 871 -1.08 22.80 -17.55
C GLY A 871 -1.96 24.03 -17.71
N THR A 872 -1.65 24.93 -18.64
CA THR A 872 -2.48 26.11 -18.94
C THR A 872 -3.89 25.69 -19.39
N ILE A 873 -4.00 24.76 -20.34
CA ILE A 873 -5.28 24.24 -20.82
C ILE A 873 -6.04 23.54 -19.67
N CYS A 874 -5.34 22.77 -18.84
CA CYS A 874 -5.95 22.09 -17.69
C CYS A 874 -6.52 23.08 -16.67
N TRP A 875 -5.76 24.10 -16.26
CA TRP A 875 -6.23 25.10 -15.31
C TRP A 875 -7.35 25.97 -15.87
N VAL A 876 -7.26 26.39 -17.14
CA VAL A 876 -8.35 27.13 -17.80
C VAL A 876 -9.61 26.27 -17.86
N GLY A 877 -9.50 25.01 -18.28
CA GLY A 877 -10.67 24.15 -18.35
C GLY A 877 -11.21 23.75 -16.97
N LEU A 878 -10.40 23.77 -15.90
CA LEU A 878 -10.89 23.65 -14.51
C LEU A 878 -11.74 24.83 -14.11
N VAL A 879 -11.33 26.06 -14.46
CA VAL A 879 -12.15 27.27 -14.25
C VAL A 879 -13.45 27.17 -15.05
N VAL A 880 -13.36 26.84 -16.34
CA VAL A 880 -14.52 26.77 -17.24
C VAL A 880 -15.54 25.74 -16.76
N ILE A 881 -15.11 24.50 -16.46
CA ILE A 881 -16.02 23.46 -15.99
C ILE A 881 -16.58 23.80 -14.60
N GLY A 882 -15.73 24.32 -13.70
CA GLY A 882 -16.17 24.76 -12.38
C GLY A 882 -17.24 25.85 -12.45
N MET A 883 -17.16 26.77 -13.41
CA MET A 883 -18.17 27.83 -13.56
C MET A 883 -19.41 27.38 -14.34
N ILE A 884 -19.26 26.61 -15.43
CA ILE A 884 -20.35 26.29 -16.35
C ILE A 884 -21.21 25.12 -15.85
N PHE A 885 -20.63 24.15 -15.14
CA PHE A 885 -21.33 22.92 -14.81
C PHE A 885 -22.63 23.11 -13.99
N PRO A 886 -22.71 23.98 -12.97
CA PRO A 886 -23.97 24.25 -12.27
C PRO A 886 -25.10 24.70 -13.20
N PHE A 887 -24.81 25.59 -14.15
CA PHE A 887 -25.80 26.07 -15.13
C PHE A 887 -26.23 24.95 -16.09
N LEU A 888 -25.32 24.05 -16.48
CA LEU A 888 -25.66 22.88 -17.29
C LEU A 888 -26.59 21.92 -16.54
N VAL A 889 -26.37 21.71 -15.25
CA VAL A 889 -27.23 20.86 -14.42
C VAL A 889 -28.61 21.47 -14.24
N GLU A 890 -28.70 22.78 -14.05
CA GLU A 890 -29.98 23.48 -13.92
C GLU A 890 -30.79 23.43 -15.23
N ALA A 891 -30.14 23.63 -16.39
CA ALA A 891 -30.82 23.65 -17.68
C ALA A 891 -31.17 22.25 -18.24
N LEU A 892 -30.28 21.27 -18.07
CA LEU A 892 -30.36 19.96 -18.72
C LEU A 892 -30.62 18.80 -17.75
N GLY A 893 -30.57 19.03 -16.44
CA GLY A 893 -30.71 17.98 -15.44
C GLY A 893 -29.73 16.81 -15.68
N PRO A 894 -30.17 15.55 -15.58
CA PRO A 894 -29.33 14.38 -15.82
C PRO A 894 -28.73 14.29 -17.23
N PHE A 895 -29.31 14.95 -18.23
CA PHE A 895 -28.84 14.87 -19.62
C PHE A 895 -27.48 15.57 -19.83
N CYS A 896 -27.03 16.41 -18.90
CA CYS A 896 -25.71 17.06 -18.98
C CYS A 896 -24.55 16.05 -19.12
N PHE A 897 -24.67 14.84 -18.55
CA PHE A 897 -23.64 13.80 -18.66
C PHE A 897 -23.54 13.18 -20.08
N LEU A 898 -24.57 13.29 -20.92
CA LEU A 898 -24.49 12.84 -22.32
C LEU A 898 -23.55 13.71 -23.16
N ILE A 899 -23.41 14.99 -22.82
CA ILE A 899 -22.43 15.88 -23.47
C ILE A 899 -21.02 15.31 -23.25
N PHE A 900 -20.69 14.91 -22.02
CA PHE A 900 -19.41 14.29 -21.70
C PHE A 900 -19.25 12.92 -22.37
N ALA A 901 -20.31 12.10 -22.45
CA ALA A 901 -20.27 10.82 -23.15
C ALA A 901 -19.94 10.99 -24.65
N GLY A 902 -20.52 11.99 -25.31
CA GLY A 902 -20.23 12.31 -26.72
C GLY A 902 -18.79 12.76 -26.93
N VAL A 903 -18.25 13.61 -26.03
CA VAL A 903 -16.85 14.04 -26.07
C VAL A 903 -15.90 12.84 -25.88
N LEU A 904 -16.21 11.94 -24.95
CA LEU A 904 -15.40 10.74 -24.68
C LEU A 904 -15.40 9.76 -25.86
N ALA A 905 -16.56 9.47 -26.45
CA ALA A 905 -16.65 8.59 -27.61
C ALA A 905 -15.87 9.16 -28.81
N THR A 906 -16.03 10.45 -29.09
CA THR A 906 -15.31 11.15 -30.17
C THR A 906 -13.80 11.12 -29.91
N SER A 907 -13.38 11.39 -28.67
CA SER A 907 -11.96 11.38 -28.28
C SER A 907 -11.36 9.98 -28.34
N GLY A 908 -12.12 8.94 -28.01
CA GLY A 908 -11.73 7.54 -28.16
C GLY A 908 -11.44 7.17 -29.61
N ILE A 909 -12.29 7.61 -30.53
CA ILE A 909 -12.09 7.41 -31.99
C ILE A 909 -10.85 8.17 -32.47
N LEU A 910 -10.70 9.45 -32.12
CA LEU A 910 -9.56 10.26 -32.53
C LEU A 910 -8.23 9.71 -31.97
N THR A 911 -8.24 9.24 -30.72
CA THR A 911 -7.06 8.61 -30.11
C THR A 911 -6.72 7.29 -30.80
N TYR A 912 -7.73 6.48 -31.15
CA TYR A 912 -7.50 5.26 -31.92
C TYR A 912 -6.89 5.54 -33.29
N LEU A 913 -7.30 6.60 -33.99
CA LEU A 913 -6.82 6.91 -35.34
C LEU A 913 -5.43 7.58 -35.37
N PHE A 914 -5.17 8.53 -34.47
CA PHE A 914 -4.04 9.45 -34.59
C PHE A 914 -2.91 9.24 -33.57
N LEU A 915 -3.13 8.45 -32.51
CA LEU A 915 -2.09 8.22 -31.50
C LEU A 915 -1.24 6.97 -31.85
N PRO A 916 0.07 7.10 -32.09
CA PRO A 916 0.98 5.95 -32.17
C PRO A 916 1.19 5.30 -30.80
N GLU A 917 1.60 4.03 -30.81
CA GLU A 917 1.97 3.35 -29.55
C GLU A 917 3.36 3.80 -29.11
N THR A 918 3.47 4.39 -27.93
CA THR A 918 4.73 4.94 -27.38
C THR A 918 5.51 3.95 -26.51
N LYS A 919 4.90 2.81 -26.16
CA LYS A 919 5.52 1.80 -25.29
C LYS A 919 6.87 1.30 -25.84
N GLY A 920 7.92 1.54 -25.06
CA GLY A 920 9.27 1.01 -25.30
C GLY A 920 10.00 1.63 -26.49
N LYS A 921 9.47 2.73 -27.07
CA LYS A 921 10.05 3.40 -28.23
C LYS A 921 10.85 4.63 -27.83
N SER A 922 11.85 4.96 -28.64
CA SER A 922 12.58 6.22 -28.51
C SER A 922 11.76 7.41 -29.03
N VAL A 923 12.08 8.63 -28.58
CA VAL A 923 11.40 9.85 -29.06
C VAL A 923 11.57 10.02 -30.58
N MET A 924 12.70 9.57 -31.14
CA MET A 924 12.95 9.60 -32.58
C MET A 924 12.07 8.59 -33.34
N GLU A 925 11.95 7.37 -32.84
CA GLU A 925 11.06 6.35 -33.43
C GLU A 925 9.60 6.81 -33.40
N ILE A 926 9.17 7.46 -32.31
CA ILE A 926 7.82 8.02 -32.19
C ILE A 926 7.61 9.13 -33.23
N ALA A 927 8.58 10.02 -33.43
CA ALA A 927 8.51 11.07 -34.44
C ALA A 927 8.45 10.50 -35.87
N GLU A 928 9.21 9.44 -36.16
CA GLU A 928 9.17 8.72 -37.43
C GLU A 928 7.80 8.04 -37.63
N GLU A 929 7.23 7.44 -36.60
CA GLU A 929 5.90 6.82 -36.66
C GLU A 929 4.80 7.86 -36.89
N PHE A 930 4.87 9.03 -36.25
CA PHE A 930 4.00 10.17 -36.59
C PHE A 930 4.16 10.56 -38.07
N SER A 931 5.39 10.63 -38.58
CA SER A 931 5.62 10.98 -39.98
C SER A 931 5.06 9.94 -40.95
N THR A 932 5.18 8.64 -40.65
CA THR A 932 4.66 7.55 -41.48
C THR A 932 3.13 7.49 -41.47
N LEU A 933 2.50 7.70 -40.32
CA LEU A 933 1.04 7.70 -40.15
C LEU A 933 0.36 8.84 -40.92
N HIS A 934 1.01 10.01 -41.03
CA HIS A 934 0.40 11.21 -41.61
C HIS A 934 0.84 11.54 -43.04
N PHE A 935 2.05 11.17 -43.46
CA PHE A 935 2.56 11.48 -44.81
C PHE A 935 2.65 10.26 -45.74
N GLY A 936 2.46 9.03 -45.22
CA GLY A 936 2.54 7.78 -45.98
C GLY A 936 3.97 7.38 -46.38
N LYS A 937 4.22 6.07 -46.51
CA LYS A 937 5.57 5.51 -46.81
C LYS A 937 6.22 6.09 -48.08
N ASN A 938 5.42 6.51 -49.07
CA ASN A 938 5.93 7.03 -50.35
C ASN A 938 6.44 8.48 -50.28
N ALA A 939 5.97 9.30 -49.34
CA ALA A 939 6.47 10.67 -49.16
C ALA A 939 7.84 10.71 -48.45
N LEU A 940 8.10 9.75 -47.55
CA LEU A 940 9.38 9.62 -46.83
C LEU A 940 10.55 9.24 -47.75
N GLN A 941 10.32 8.44 -48.80
CA GLN A 941 11.35 8.19 -49.82
C GLN A 941 11.72 9.46 -50.61
N ILE A 942 10.78 10.40 -50.79
CA ILE A 942 10.99 11.64 -51.53
C ILE A 942 11.69 12.69 -50.65
N VAL A 943 11.34 12.78 -49.37
CA VAL A 943 12.00 13.67 -48.38
C VAL A 943 13.41 13.17 -48.04
N GLY A 944 13.59 11.86 -47.86
CA GLY A 944 14.91 11.23 -47.70
C GLY A 944 15.84 11.48 -48.90
N ARG A 945 15.30 11.45 -50.14
CA ARG A 945 16.06 11.81 -51.35
C ARG A 945 16.44 13.29 -51.44
N LYS A 946 15.63 14.20 -50.89
CA LYS A 946 15.94 15.64 -50.85
C LYS A 946 17.03 15.96 -49.82
N SER A 947 16.95 15.37 -48.63
CA SER A 947 17.98 15.58 -47.59
C SER A 947 19.32 14.97 -48.01
N TYR A 948 19.34 13.78 -48.65
CA TYR A 948 20.59 13.18 -49.15
C TYR A 948 21.26 13.98 -50.28
N LYS A 949 20.49 14.75 -51.07
CA LYS A 949 21.02 15.64 -52.12
C LYS A 949 21.62 16.93 -51.56
N GLU A 950 21.17 17.43 -50.40
CA GLU A 950 21.77 18.61 -49.78
C GLU A 950 23.10 18.31 -49.09
N TYR A 951 23.30 17.09 -48.55
CA TYR A 951 24.60 16.69 -47.98
C TYR A 951 25.69 16.35 -49.01
N THR A 952 25.35 16.20 -50.29
CA THR A 952 26.32 15.89 -51.36
C THR A 952 26.75 17.08 -52.21
N CYS A 953 26.21 18.29 -51.98
CA CYS A 953 26.53 19.48 -52.78
C CYS A 953 27.24 20.61 -51.98
N THR A 954 28.15 20.25 -51.07
CA THR A 954 29.16 21.18 -50.52
C THR A 954 30.53 20.50 -50.44
N LYS A 955 31.08 20.14 -51.61
CA LYS A 955 32.52 20.01 -51.85
C LYS A 955 32.79 20.12 -53.35
N LEU A 956 32.98 21.34 -53.81
CA LEU A 956 33.98 21.77 -54.79
C LEU A 956 34.10 23.29 -54.72
#